data_AF-A0A1I8G374-F1
#
_entry.id   AF-A0A1I8G374-F1
#
_cell.length_a   1.000
_cell.length_b   1.000
_cell.length_c   1.000
_cell.angle_alpha   90.00
_cell.angle_beta   90.00
_cell.angle_gamma   90.00
#
_symmetry.space_group_name_H-M   'P 1'
#
loop_
_entity.id
_entity.type
_entity.pdbx_description
1 polymer ?
#
loop_
_entity_poly.entity_id
_entity_poly.type
_entity_poly.pdbx_seq_one_letter_code
_entity_poly.pdbx_strand_id
1 'polypeptide(L)'
;WLFWRRYPLFRLLLLVTSLLWLTLVAALLSIHADHGLNDDTDSSDRVLAEKSRLSAEFRRSDRGKRLQRLRERQDRLRSILMMEEATSSTATSAMKTSLTAPSTGAPTSAAGGPGDLGAPVWVDPSLLNADERDRFEAGWRDSGFNEFASDRIGPRRRLQDFRPLACRKNNWTAAGLPNTSVIVCAHNEAWSALLRTLHSVLDRSPPNLLHEVILVDDASTRPQLGRPLEDYLAELGRSGTSARLRLIRNSRREGLVRSRLVGAAAATGQTLTFLDSHVECAEGWLEPLLDRVARSRRTVAVPYIDVVSSESLAFLHVAPERMTVGGFDWPGLAFAWRPVPDRVRRNLTGRADPVPSATMPGGLFTIDRAFFAELGGYDPGMEIWGSENLELSFRVWMCGDQGRIEIVPCSIVGHLFRSVSPYTWGKSGAAEVLKRNAIRLAEVWLDGFKHILYRQFNYRLEAAAPTKAWLPLVPLVPGHRLPGAAGGAVVASGGDNATAVRMGPLRVATTLSGRIWCLDAVFSTLDAEEKAATPMIRECHGEGGGQTWVIAEAAAASATSADRGGRPLVLARSDGSCLHYNNQQLSLAPCQDTDNGEGSLARLQSWCYEPLKRRLIHSASGRCLAVLHSAAVPVPRLGVIACRDGEGEQGQRKSDDDFGLAWELPEPLDLSDDRPVASGASVPPLSISGDKAAAH
;
A
#
# COMPACT_ATOMS: atom_id res chain seq x y z
N TRP A 1 20.05 -26.44 50.94
CA TRP A 1 21.29 -26.99 51.55
C TRP A 1 21.46 -28.50 51.30
N LEU A 2 20.45 -29.34 51.55
CA LEU A 2 20.50 -30.80 51.31
C LEU A 2 20.69 -31.20 49.83
N PHE A 3 20.04 -30.50 48.90
CA PHE A 3 20.21 -30.71 47.45
C PHE A 3 21.67 -30.50 47.00
N TRP A 4 22.32 -29.49 47.56
CA TRP A 4 23.68 -29.12 47.22
C TRP A 4 24.70 -30.14 47.70
N ARG A 5 24.43 -30.95 48.74
CA ARG A 5 25.38 -31.94 49.28
C ARG A 5 25.40 -33.25 48.49
N ARG A 6 24.38 -33.49 47.65
CA ARG A 6 24.14 -34.76 46.96
C ARG A 6 24.66 -34.82 45.51
N TYR A 7 25.01 -33.67 44.93
CA TYR A 7 25.43 -33.56 43.52
C TYR A 7 26.69 -32.70 43.35
N PRO A 8 27.88 -33.20 43.74
CA PRO A 8 29.14 -32.47 43.61
C PRO A 8 29.51 -32.16 42.15
N LEU A 9 29.12 -33.04 41.21
CA LEU A 9 29.31 -32.83 39.76
C LEU A 9 28.47 -31.66 39.23
N PHE A 10 27.27 -31.42 39.79
CA PHE A 10 26.43 -30.29 39.39
C PHE A 10 27.01 -28.96 39.87
N ARG A 11 27.65 -28.94 41.05
CA ARG A 11 28.40 -27.76 41.52
C ARG A 11 29.60 -27.45 40.63
N LEU A 12 30.34 -28.49 40.23
CA LEU A 12 31.48 -28.34 39.33
C LEU A 12 31.03 -27.81 37.97
N LEU A 13 29.92 -28.33 37.43
CA LEU A 13 29.35 -27.85 36.17
C LEU A 13 28.90 -26.38 36.25
N LEU A 14 28.23 -25.98 37.34
CA LEU A 14 27.83 -24.58 37.56
C LEU A 14 29.03 -23.64 37.71
N LEU A 15 30.08 -24.07 38.43
CA LEU A 15 31.31 -23.30 38.57
C LEU A 15 32.05 -23.15 37.25
N VAL A 16 32.19 -24.23 36.48
CA VAL A 16 32.86 -24.21 35.17
C VAL A 16 32.09 -23.36 34.17
N THR A 17 30.76 -23.47 34.13
CA THR A 17 29.92 -22.65 33.23
C THR A 17 29.93 -21.18 33.63
N SER A 18 29.96 -20.86 34.93
CA SER A 18 30.06 -19.48 35.41
C SER A 18 31.44 -18.88 35.12
N LEU A 19 32.52 -19.66 35.27
CA LEU A 19 33.88 -19.23 34.90
C LEU A 19 34.03 -19.00 33.40
N LEU A 20 33.46 -19.87 32.55
CA LEU A 20 33.45 -19.69 31.10
C LEU A 20 32.66 -18.44 30.68
N TRP A 21 31.57 -18.13 31.38
CA TRP A 21 30.80 -16.90 31.14
C TRP A 21 31.58 -15.66 31.56
N LEU A 22 32.26 -15.70 32.70
CA LEU A 22 33.09 -14.58 33.17
C LEU A 22 34.29 -14.34 32.26
N THR A 23 34.94 -15.38 31.74
CA THR A 23 36.04 -15.22 30.78
C THR A 23 35.57 -14.69 29.44
N LEU A 24 34.38 -15.08 28.97
CA LEU A 24 33.77 -14.53 27.76
C LEU A 24 33.42 -13.04 27.91
N VAL A 25 32.84 -12.65 29.05
CA VAL A 25 32.51 -11.25 29.35
C VAL A 25 33.77 -10.40 29.48
N ALA A 26 34.82 -10.92 30.15
CA ALA A 26 36.10 -10.24 30.24
C ALA A 26 36.76 -10.07 28.86
N ALA A 27 36.71 -11.08 27.99
CA ALA A 27 37.23 -11.00 26.63
C ALA A 27 36.47 -9.96 25.78
N LEU A 28 35.13 -9.91 25.90
CA LEU A 28 34.30 -8.92 25.20
C LEU A 28 34.55 -7.50 25.69
N LEU A 29 34.78 -7.31 27.00
CA LEU A 29 35.13 -6.01 27.58
C LEU A 29 36.54 -5.55 27.15
N SER A 30 37.50 -6.48 27.04
CA SER A 30 38.83 -6.16 26.48
C SER A 30 38.76 -5.77 24.99
N ILE A 31 37.91 -6.43 24.19
CA ILE A 31 37.67 -6.07 22.78
C ILE A 31 37.00 -4.69 22.67
N HIS A 32 36.14 -4.33 23.63
CA HIS A 32 35.50 -3.02 23.66
C HIS A 32 36.43 -1.89 24.13
N ALA A 33 37.41 -2.21 24.99
CA ALA A 33 38.37 -1.24 25.50
C ALA A 33 39.47 -0.88 24.47
N ASP A 34 39.81 -1.79 23.55
CA ASP A 34 40.82 -1.54 22.49
C ASP A 34 40.29 -0.72 21.30
N HIS A 35 38.98 -0.48 21.22
CA HIS A 35 38.35 0.33 20.17
C HIS A 35 37.75 1.62 20.74
N GLY A 36 38.61 2.46 21.31
CA GLY A 36 38.28 3.84 21.67
C GLY A 36 38.24 4.76 20.44
N LEU A 37 37.05 5.32 20.19
CA LEU A 37 36.72 6.62 19.57
C LEU A 37 37.66 7.14 18.45
N ASN A 38 37.20 7.05 17.20
CA ASN A 38 37.26 8.17 16.24
C ASN A 38 36.36 7.96 15.00
N ASP A 39 35.59 9.01 14.73
CA ASP A 39 34.93 9.47 13.50
C ASP A 39 33.80 8.69 12.81
N ASP A 40 32.66 9.39 12.68
CA ASP A 40 31.40 8.98 12.09
C ASP A 40 31.39 9.20 10.57
N THR A 41 31.25 8.12 9.79
CA THR A 41 30.51 8.01 8.51
C THR A 41 30.82 6.70 7.75
N ASP A 42 31.89 5.97 8.09
CA ASP A 42 32.31 4.72 7.42
C ASP A 42 31.75 3.42 8.08
N SER A 43 31.08 3.52 9.24
CA SER A 43 30.65 2.33 10.01
C SER A 43 29.32 1.73 9.53
N SER A 44 28.40 2.54 9.00
CA SER A 44 27.06 2.07 8.57
C SER A 44 27.14 1.14 7.36
N ASP A 45 27.98 1.47 6.37
CA ASP A 45 28.12 0.68 5.14
C ASP A 45 28.81 -0.66 5.40
N ARG A 46 29.74 -0.69 6.36
CA ARG A 46 30.38 -1.94 6.82
C ARG A 46 29.39 -2.84 7.57
N VAL A 47 28.52 -2.28 8.40
CA VAL A 47 27.48 -3.05 9.11
C VAL A 47 26.41 -3.60 8.15
N LEU A 48 26.02 -2.83 7.12
CA LEU A 48 25.10 -3.27 6.06
C LEU A 48 25.71 -4.37 5.18
N ALA A 49 27.00 -4.26 4.85
CA ALA A 49 27.74 -5.28 4.11
C ALA A 49 27.85 -6.59 4.92
N GLU A 50 28.18 -6.50 6.21
CA GLU A 50 28.31 -7.65 7.12
C GLU A 50 26.95 -8.35 7.34
N LYS A 51 25.87 -7.58 7.52
CA LYS A 51 24.49 -8.11 7.63
C LYS A 51 24.05 -8.82 6.36
N SER A 52 24.43 -8.28 5.19
CA SER A 52 24.13 -8.89 3.88
C SER A 52 24.90 -10.20 3.69
N ARG A 53 26.16 -10.23 4.11
CA ARG A 53 27.01 -11.43 4.07
C ARG A 53 26.50 -12.53 5.00
N LEU A 54 26.18 -12.22 6.25
CA LEU A 54 25.64 -13.18 7.22
C LEU A 54 24.26 -13.71 6.79
N SER A 55 23.42 -12.87 6.18
CA SER A 55 22.14 -13.28 5.61
C SER A 55 22.31 -14.21 4.39
N ALA A 56 23.36 -14.02 3.59
CA ALA A 56 23.70 -14.91 2.48
C ALA A 56 24.26 -16.26 2.98
N GLU A 57 25.10 -16.25 4.02
CA GLU A 57 25.62 -17.47 4.66
C GLU A 57 24.50 -18.28 5.34
N PHE A 58 23.57 -17.63 6.04
CA PHE A 58 22.42 -18.30 6.65
C PHE A 58 21.48 -18.93 5.60
N ARG A 59 21.25 -18.26 4.46
CA ARG A 59 20.47 -18.83 3.34
C ARG A 59 21.14 -20.04 2.70
N ARG A 60 22.48 -20.10 2.70
CA ARG A 60 23.24 -21.25 2.19
C ARG A 60 23.32 -22.42 3.18
N SER A 61 23.13 -22.17 4.48
CA SER A 61 23.07 -23.19 5.53
C SER A 61 21.92 -24.18 5.32
N ASP A 62 22.13 -25.45 5.68
CA ASP A 62 21.08 -26.48 5.69
C ASP A 62 19.87 -26.09 6.53
N ARG A 63 20.07 -25.29 7.59
CA ARG A 63 18.98 -24.76 8.42
C ARG A 63 18.14 -23.72 7.66
N GLY A 64 18.79 -22.86 6.87
CA GLY A 64 18.13 -21.89 5.98
C GLY A 64 17.37 -22.57 4.83
N LYS A 65 17.99 -23.56 4.17
CA LYS A 65 17.34 -24.38 3.12
C LYS A 65 16.16 -25.19 3.64
N ARG A 66 16.19 -25.63 4.90
CA ARG A 66 15.08 -26.35 5.55
C ARG A 66 13.93 -25.42 5.91
N LEU A 67 14.23 -24.20 6.38
CA LEU A 67 13.22 -23.16 6.62
C LEU A 67 12.52 -22.72 5.33
N GLN A 68 13.28 -22.57 4.25
CA GLN A 68 12.74 -22.20 2.94
C GLN A 68 11.80 -23.29 2.38
N ARG A 69 12.19 -24.57 2.48
CA ARG A 69 11.33 -25.70 2.10
C ARG A 69 10.05 -25.80 2.95
N LEU A 70 10.08 -25.38 4.22
CA LEU A 70 8.89 -25.33 5.08
C LEU A 70 7.96 -24.18 4.68
N ARG A 71 8.50 -22.99 4.38
CA ARG A 71 7.72 -21.86 3.82
C ARG A 71 7.05 -22.23 2.51
N GLU A 72 7.78 -22.83 1.58
CA GLU A 72 7.23 -23.29 0.30
C GLU A 72 6.18 -24.40 0.46
N ARG A 73 6.23 -25.19 1.54
CA ARG A 73 5.21 -26.20 1.85
C ARG A 73 3.94 -25.57 2.46
N GLN A 74 4.09 -24.49 3.22
CA GLN A 74 3.00 -23.76 3.84
C GLN A 74 2.27 -22.84 2.85
N ASP A 75 3.00 -22.22 1.92
CA ASP A 75 2.39 -21.45 0.82
C ASP A 75 1.68 -22.38 -0.19
N ARG A 76 2.21 -23.60 -0.41
CA ARG A 76 1.48 -24.67 -1.11
C ARG A 76 0.20 -25.09 -0.38
N LEU A 77 0.23 -25.21 0.95
CA LEU A 77 -0.98 -25.54 1.73
C LEU A 77 -2.00 -24.39 1.74
N ARG A 78 -1.55 -23.12 1.79
CA ARG A 78 -2.42 -21.94 1.65
C ARG A 78 -3.03 -21.84 0.26
N SER A 79 -2.26 -22.11 -0.80
CA SER A 79 -2.80 -22.13 -2.16
C SER A 79 -3.76 -23.30 -2.36
N ILE A 80 -3.50 -24.46 -1.75
CA ILE A 80 -4.42 -25.62 -1.76
C ILE A 80 -5.70 -25.32 -0.97
N LEU A 81 -5.63 -24.67 0.20
CA LEU A 81 -6.82 -24.26 0.97
C LEU A 81 -7.67 -23.22 0.20
N MET A 82 -7.02 -22.32 -0.53
CA MET A 82 -7.69 -21.39 -1.46
C MET A 82 -8.26 -22.09 -2.71
N MET A 83 -7.74 -23.27 -3.06
CA MET A 83 -8.24 -24.12 -4.16
C MET A 83 -9.37 -25.06 -3.71
N GLU A 84 -9.35 -25.60 -2.49
CA GLU A 84 -10.36 -26.55 -1.98
C GLU A 84 -11.75 -25.91 -1.80
N GLU A 85 -11.84 -24.60 -1.58
CA GLU A 85 -13.11 -23.85 -1.65
C GLU A 85 -13.54 -23.49 -3.09
N ALA A 86 -12.66 -23.63 -4.07
CA ALA A 86 -12.89 -23.26 -5.47
C ALA A 86 -13.02 -24.45 -6.44
N THR A 87 -12.67 -25.68 -6.02
CA THR A 87 -12.71 -26.88 -6.87
C THR A 87 -13.61 -27.98 -6.29
N SER A 88 -14.90 -27.65 -6.09
CA SER A 88 -15.96 -28.67 -6.16
C SER A 88 -16.69 -28.52 -7.50
N SER A 89 -16.03 -28.93 -8.57
CA SER A 89 -16.59 -29.72 -9.67
C SER A 89 -15.71 -29.61 -10.92
N THR A 90 -15.53 -30.76 -11.57
CA THR A 90 -14.99 -30.97 -12.92
C THR A 90 -13.47 -30.88 -13.11
N ALA A 91 -12.80 -31.99 -12.78
CA ALA A 91 -11.64 -32.45 -13.53
C ALA A 91 -12.01 -33.76 -14.26
N THR A 92 -11.73 -33.85 -15.56
CA THR A 92 -11.03 -35.02 -16.15
C THR A 92 -10.80 -34.83 -17.66
N SER A 93 -9.53 -34.86 -18.06
CA SER A 93 -8.95 -35.88 -18.96
C SER A 93 -8.05 -35.33 -20.08
N ALA A 94 -6.96 -36.09 -20.27
CA ALA A 94 -6.13 -36.26 -21.46
C ALA A 94 -5.13 -35.15 -21.84
N MET A 95 -3.92 -35.45 -22.33
CA MET A 95 -3.11 -36.67 -22.44
C MET A 95 -1.73 -36.22 -22.96
N LYS A 96 -0.65 -36.86 -22.49
CA LYS A 96 0.73 -36.63 -22.95
C LYS A 96 0.88 -37.01 -24.43
N THR A 97 1.54 -36.16 -25.22
CA THR A 97 2.32 -36.63 -26.37
C THR A 97 3.50 -35.70 -26.65
N SER A 98 4.68 -36.32 -26.73
CA SER A 98 5.96 -35.76 -27.16
C SER A 98 5.98 -35.62 -28.68
N LEU A 99 6.66 -34.61 -29.25
CA LEU A 99 7.47 -34.74 -30.48
C LEU A 99 8.24 -33.45 -30.84
N THR A 100 9.24 -33.70 -31.68
CA THR A 100 10.42 -32.96 -32.14
C THR A 100 10.19 -31.71 -33.00
N ALA A 101 11.21 -30.84 -33.07
CA ALA A 101 11.33 -29.66 -33.95
C ALA A 101 11.94 -30.01 -35.33
N PRO A 102 12.19 -29.06 -36.27
CA PRO A 102 11.64 -27.70 -36.50
C PRO A 102 11.23 -27.44 -37.97
N SER A 103 10.50 -26.36 -38.26
CA SER A 103 10.67 -25.63 -39.54
C SER A 103 10.20 -24.16 -39.46
N THR A 104 10.80 -23.37 -40.34
CA THR A 104 10.85 -21.90 -40.41
C THR A 104 9.58 -21.26 -40.97
N GLY A 105 8.99 -20.33 -40.21
CA GLY A 105 7.93 -19.41 -40.61
C GLY A 105 7.63 -18.45 -39.45
N ALA A 106 7.24 -17.21 -39.73
CA ALA A 106 6.99 -16.16 -38.73
C ALA A 106 6.13 -16.70 -37.55
N PRO A 107 6.48 -16.45 -36.27
CA PRO A 107 5.85 -17.14 -35.17
C PRO A 107 4.43 -16.61 -34.94
N THR A 108 3.46 -17.22 -35.61
CA THR A 108 2.11 -17.37 -35.05
C THR A 108 2.27 -18.01 -33.68
N SER A 109 1.66 -17.41 -32.64
CA SER A 109 1.66 -17.91 -31.26
C SER A 109 1.47 -19.43 -31.25
N ALA A 110 2.52 -20.20 -30.95
CA ALA A 110 2.44 -21.64 -31.02
C ALA A 110 1.46 -22.11 -29.94
N ALA A 111 0.30 -22.61 -30.37
CA ALA A 111 -0.62 -23.29 -29.48
C ALA A 111 0.14 -24.39 -28.72
N GLY A 112 0.02 -24.41 -27.39
CA GLY A 112 0.74 -25.34 -26.51
C GLY A 112 2.13 -24.90 -26.05
N GLY A 113 2.58 -23.68 -26.35
CA GLY A 113 3.80 -23.10 -25.78
C GLY A 113 3.69 -22.73 -24.29
N PRO A 114 4.80 -22.39 -23.61
CA PRO A 114 4.78 -21.94 -22.22
C PRO A 114 3.86 -20.74 -22.02
N GLY A 115 2.94 -20.83 -21.05
CA GLY A 115 2.04 -19.74 -20.69
C GLY A 115 0.89 -19.50 -21.66
N ASP A 116 0.69 -20.39 -22.65
CA ASP A 116 -0.43 -20.33 -23.58
C ASP A 116 -1.79 -20.33 -22.84
N LEU A 117 -2.76 -19.60 -23.39
CA LEU A 117 -4.06 -19.29 -22.76
C LEU A 117 -3.96 -18.64 -21.37
N GLY A 118 -2.81 -18.06 -21.02
CA GLY A 118 -2.56 -17.48 -19.69
C GLY A 118 -2.21 -18.50 -18.62
N ALA A 119 -1.84 -19.73 -18.98
CA ALA A 119 -1.44 -20.77 -18.03
C ALA A 119 -0.20 -20.37 -17.20
N PRO A 120 -0.03 -20.91 -15.98
CA PRO A 120 1.16 -20.67 -15.17
C PRO A 120 2.42 -21.30 -15.79
N VAL A 121 3.54 -20.59 -15.73
CA VAL A 121 4.87 -21.09 -16.05
C VAL A 121 5.69 -21.16 -14.76
N TRP A 122 5.75 -22.36 -14.18
CA TRP A 122 6.54 -22.62 -12.98
C TRP A 122 8.00 -22.89 -13.35
N VAL A 123 8.91 -22.19 -12.68
CA VAL A 123 10.35 -22.39 -12.79
C VAL A 123 10.83 -22.93 -11.45
N ASP A 124 11.32 -24.17 -11.43
CA ASP A 124 11.98 -24.74 -10.26
C ASP A 124 13.47 -24.33 -10.29
N PRO A 125 13.92 -23.44 -9.38
CA PRO A 125 15.30 -22.98 -9.39
C PRO A 125 16.28 -24.14 -9.19
N SER A 126 15.91 -25.23 -8.51
CA SER A 126 16.83 -26.35 -8.24
C SER A 126 17.24 -27.10 -9.51
N LEU A 127 16.42 -27.02 -10.57
CA LEU A 127 16.67 -27.66 -11.86
C LEU A 127 17.46 -26.79 -12.84
N LEU A 128 17.70 -25.51 -12.50
CA LEU A 128 18.44 -24.58 -13.34
C LEU A 128 19.95 -24.81 -13.23
N ASN A 129 20.65 -24.74 -14.36
CA ASN A 129 22.10 -24.65 -14.37
C ASN A 129 22.58 -23.30 -13.78
N ALA A 130 23.90 -23.11 -13.64
CA ALA A 130 24.46 -21.90 -13.01
C ALA A 130 24.01 -20.62 -13.74
N ASP A 131 24.20 -20.55 -15.06
CA ASP A 131 23.87 -19.37 -15.87
C ASP A 131 22.35 -19.06 -15.89
N GLU A 132 21.52 -20.10 -15.89
CA GLU A 132 20.07 -19.96 -15.80
C GLU A 132 19.63 -19.47 -14.42
N ARG A 133 20.25 -19.97 -13.36
CA ARG A 133 19.98 -19.55 -11.99
C ARG A 133 20.37 -18.08 -11.79
N ASP A 134 21.53 -17.67 -12.31
CA ASP A 134 21.98 -16.28 -12.23
C ASP A 134 21.01 -15.34 -12.97
N ARG A 135 20.51 -15.73 -14.15
CA ARG A 135 19.48 -14.98 -14.87
C ARG A 135 18.14 -14.94 -14.13
N PHE A 136 17.72 -16.05 -13.52
CA PHE A 136 16.52 -16.11 -12.71
C PHE A 136 16.61 -15.16 -11.50
N GLU A 137 17.71 -15.20 -10.76
CA GLU A 137 17.94 -14.33 -9.60
C GLU A 137 18.07 -12.86 -10.00
N ALA A 138 18.76 -12.57 -11.12
CA ALA A 138 18.86 -11.22 -11.67
C ALA A 138 17.50 -10.67 -12.08
N GLY A 139 16.66 -11.46 -12.76
CA GLY A 139 15.31 -11.05 -13.15
C GLY A 139 14.46 -10.58 -11.96
N TRP A 140 14.47 -11.34 -10.85
CA TRP A 140 13.77 -10.95 -9.62
C TRP A 140 14.31 -9.67 -9.01
N ARG A 141 15.64 -9.53 -8.93
CA ARG A 141 16.29 -8.36 -8.34
C ARG A 141 16.05 -7.11 -9.16
N ASP A 142 16.16 -7.22 -10.48
CA ASP A 142 16.23 -6.07 -11.38
C ASP A 142 14.83 -5.65 -11.88
N SER A 143 13.87 -6.57 -11.94
CA SER A 143 12.51 -6.34 -12.47
C SER A 143 11.40 -6.53 -11.43
N GLY A 144 11.68 -7.14 -10.27
CA GLY A 144 10.68 -7.36 -9.22
C GLY A 144 9.66 -8.46 -9.52
N PHE A 145 9.93 -9.32 -10.52
CA PHE A 145 9.14 -10.49 -10.88
C PHE A 145 9.99 -11.55 -11.59
N ASN A 146 9.42 -12.71 -11.89
CA ASN A 146 10.08 -13.80 -12.61
C ASN A 146 10.29 -13.47 -14.10
N GLU A 147 11.22 -12.58 -14.41
CA GLU A 147 11.60 -12.22 -15.78
C GLU A 147 12.04 -13.45 -16.60
N PHE A 148 12.69 -14.42 -15.96
CA PHE A 148 13.11 -15.67 -16.60
C PHE A 148 11.94 -16.51 -17.12
N ALA A 149 10.83 -16.60 -16.38
CA ALA A 149 9.60 -17.22 -16.89
C ALA A 149 8.97 -16.38 -17.99
N SER A 150 8.97 -15.05 -17.85
CA SER A 150 8.44 -14.12 -18.85
C SER A 150 9.17 -14.26 -20.20
N ASP A 151 10.49 -14.40 -20.20
CA ASP A 151 11.29 -14.57 -21.41
C ASP A 151 10.95 -15.86 -22.17
N ARG A 152 10.52 -16.91 -21.47
CA ARG A 152 10.14 -18.21 -22.06
C ARG A 152 8.74 -18.23 -22.67
N ILE A 153 7.86 -17.31 -22.28
CA ILE A 153 6.49 -17.19 -22.81
C ILE A 153 6.49 -16.50 -24.18
N GLY A 154 7.42 -15.56 -24.37
CA GLY A 154 7.46 -14.71 -25.55
C GLY A 154 6.43 -13.57 -25.53
N PRO A 155 6.38 -12.78 -26.62
CA PRO A 155 5.62 -11.52 -26.66
C PRO A 155 4.15 -11.67 -27.10
N ARG A 156 3.75 -12.80 -27.68
CA ARG A 156 2.44 -12.96 -28.36
C ARG A 156 1.64 -14.17 -27.86
N ARG A 157 1.73 -14.52 -26.57
CA ARG A 157 0.93 -15.64 -26.03
C ARG A 157 -0.58 -15.37 -26.17
N ARG A 158 -1.38 -16.44 -26.33
CA ARG A 158 -2.85 -16.33 -26.33
C ARG A 158 -3.36 -16.18 -24.90
N LEU A 159 -4.55 -15.60 -24.76
CA LEU A 159 -5.28 -15.52 -23.51
C LEU A 159 -6.67 -16.14 -23.68
N GLN A 160 -7.19 -16.72 -22.61
CA GLN A 160 -8.58 -17.16 -22.55
C GLN A 160 -9.51 -15.93 -22.60
N ASP A 161 -10.61 -16.00 -23.36
CA ASP A 161 -11.66 -14.96 -23.33
C ASP A 161 -12.51 -15.16 -22.07
N PHE A 162 -12.32 -14.27 -21.09
CA PHE A 162 -13.05 -14.25 -19.82
C PHE A 162 -14.25 -13.30 -19.82
N ARG A 163 -14.51 -12.57 -20.91
CA ARG A 163 -15.58 -11.58 -20.94
C ARG A 163 -16.95 -12.24 -20.69
N PRO A 164 -17.87 -11.60 -19.96
CA PRO A 164 -19.25 -12.05 -19.84
C PRO A 164 -19.90 -12.32 -21.20
N LEU A 165 -20.82 -13.29 -21.28
CA LEU A 165 -21.49 -13.64 -22.55
C LEU A 165 -22.18 -12.43 -23.21
N ALA A 166 -22.76 -11.53 -22.42
CA ALA A 166 -23.37 -10.30 -22.91
C ALA A 166 -22.35 -9.37 -23.61
N CYS A 167 -21.11 -9.31 -23.11
CA CYS A 167 -20.04 -8.52 -23.73
C CYS A 167 -19.61 -9.09 -25.08
N ARG A 168 -19.57 -10.43 -25.22
CA ARG A 168 -19.18 -11.10 -26.47
C ARG A 168 -20.23 -11.00 -27.57
N LYS A 169 -21.50 -10.95 -27.18
CA LYS A 169 -22.64 -10.78 -28.11
C LYS A 169 -22.87 -9.34 -28.52
N ASN A 170 -22.28 -8.38 -27.80
CA ASN A 170 -22.46 -6.98 -28.12
C ASN A 170 -21.65 -6.66 -29.39
N ASN A 171 -22.35 -6.35 -30.47
CA ASN A 171 -21.72 -5.86 -31.68
C ASN A 171 -21.34 -4.40 -31.46
N TRP A 172 -20.21 -4.16 -30.80
CA TRP A 172 -19.61 -2.83 -30.73
C TRP A 172 -19.31 -2.39 -32.16
N THR A 173 -20.19 -1.58 -32.74
CA THR A 173 -20.01 -1.10 -34.10
C THR A 173 -18.88 -0.09 -34.12
N ALA A 174 -17.68 -0.55 -34.45
CA ALA A 174 -16.46 0.26 -34.48
C ALA A 174 -16.56 1.51 -35.38
N ALA A 175 -17.54 1.56 -36.30
CA ALA A 175 -17.78 2.67 -37.22
C ALA A 175 -18.19 4.00 -36.55
N GLY A 176 -18.51 4.02 -35.24
CA GLY A 176 -18.90 5.23 -34.51
C GLY A 176 -18.09 5.51 -33.25
N LEU A 177 -17.04 4.73 -32.98
CA LEU A 177 -16.20 4.91 -31.79
C LEU A 177 -15.05 5.88 -32.10
N PRO A 178 -14.63 6.73 -31.13
CA PRO A 178 -13.49 7.61 -31.30
C PRO A 178 -12.20 6.80 -31.41
N ASN A 179 -11.22 7.28 -32.17
CA ASN A 179 -9.89 6.67 -32.19
C ASN A 179 -9.08 7.05 -30.94
N THR A 180 -8.07 6.26 -30.60
CA THR A 180 -7.25 6.46 -29.40
C THR A 180 -5.75 6.50 -29.69
N SER A 181 -5.05 7.37 -28.97
CA SER A 181 -3.60 7.27 -28.79
C SER A 181 -3.31 6.47 -27.53
N VAL A 182 -2.72 5.28 -27.68
CA VAL A 182 -2.26 4.48 -26.53
C VAL A 182 -0.92 5.02 -26.07
N ILE A 183 -0.80 5.37 -24.78
CA ILE A 183 0.42 5.90 -24.18
C ILE A 183 0.95 4.88 -23.17
N VAL A 184 2.15 4.39 -23.42
CA VAL A 184 2.87 3.47 -22.53
C VAL A 184 4.12 4.18 -22.03
N CYS A 185 4.28 4.30 -20.71
CA CYS A 185 5.51 4.82 -20.11
C CYS A 185 6.35 3.66 -19.58
N ALA A 186 7.66 3.69 -19.81
CA ALA A 186 8.58 2.65 -19.36
C ALA A 186 9.84 3.26 -18.75
N HIS A 187 10.34 2.62 -17.69
CA HIS A 187 11.66 2.91 -17.12
C HIS A 187 12.30 1.59 -16.72
N ASN A 188 13.41 1.19 -17.35
CA ASN A 188 14.11 -0.06 -17.05
C ASN A 188 13.20 -1.30 -17.03
N GLU A 189 12.19 -1.33 -17.90
CA GLU A 189 11.27 -2.46 -18.00
C GLU A 189 11.96 -3.72 -18.54
N ALA A 190 11.49 -4.89 -18.09
CA ALA A 190 11.89 -6.16 -18.68
C ALA A 190 11.51 -6.21 -20.16
N TRP A 191 12.45 -6.67 -21.01
CA TRP A 191 12.26 -6.69 -22.47
C TRP A 191 11.02 -7.50 -22.86
N SER A 192 10.88 -8.70 -22.31
CA SER A 192 9.74 -9.58 -22.60
C SER A 192 8.40 -9.00 -22.17
N ALA A 193 8.32 -8.33 -21.02
CA ALA A 193 7.09 -7.71 -20.53
C ALA A 193 6.68 -6.48 -21.36
N LEU A 194 7.65 -5.62 -21.71
CA LEU A 194 7.41 -4.45 -22.56
C LEU A 194 6.91 -4.87 -23.94
N LEU A 195 7.60 -5.82 -24.59
CA LEU A 195 7.17 -6.28 -25.90
C LEU A 195 5.82 -6.98 -25.85
N ARG A 196 5.53 -7.76 -24.81
CA ARG A 196 4.21 -8.40 -24.64
C ARG A 196 3.10 -7.37 -24.48
N THR A 197 3.36 -6.27 -23.78
CA THR A 197 2.45 -5.12 -23.71
C THR A 197 2.16 -4.56 -25.10
N LEU A 198 3.20 -4.16 -25.83
CA LEU A 198 3.07 -3.56 -27.17
C LEU A 198 2.34 -4.49 -28.14
N HIS A 199 2.68 -5.77 -28.14
CA HIS A 199 2.02 -6.75 -28.99
C HIS A 199 0.57 -7.02 -28.60
N SER A 200 0.26 -7.09 -27.30
CA SER A 200 -1.14 -7.25 -26.88
C SER A 200 -2.02 -6.08 -27.33
N VAL A 201 -1.48 -4.86 -27.34
CA VAL A 201 -2.18 -3.68 -27.85
C VAL A 201 -2.34 -3.77 -29.36
N LEU A 202 -1.27 -4.03 -30.11
CA LEU A 202 -1.29 -4.04 -31.58
C LEU A 202 -2.16 -5.18 -32.14
N ASP A 203 -2.10 -6.35 -31.52
CA ASP A 203 -2.74 -7.56 -32.05
C ASP A 203 -4.24 -7.63 -31.70
N ARG A 204 -4.68 -6.97 -30.62
CA ARG A 204 -6.04 -7.09 -30.06
C ARG A 204 -6.82 -5.78 -30.03
N SER A 205 -6.36 -4.78 -30.78
CA SER A 205 -7.08 -3.52 -30.97
C SER A 205 -7.51 -3.38 -32.42
N PRO A 206 -8.76 -2.97 -32.71
CA PRO A 206 -9.20 -2.76 -34.08
C PRO A 206 -8.34 -1.70 -34.80
N PRO A 207 -7.83 -1.98 -36.02
CA PRO A 207 -7.00 -1.06 -36.80
C PRO A 207 -7.55 0.36 -36.98
N ASN A 208 -8.87 0.49 -37.10
CA ASN A 208 -9.53 1.78 -37.29
C ASN A 208 -9.68 2.60 -36.00
N LEU A 209 -9.48 1.98 -34.83
CA LEU A 209 -9.58 2.65 -33.52
C LEU A 209 -8.20 2.95 -32.92
N LEU A 210 -7.18 2.13 -33.22
CA LEU A 210 -5.83 2.33 -32.72
C LEU A 210 -5.07 3.32 -33.62
N HIS A 211 -5.13 4.61 -33.27
CA HIS A 211 -4.51 5.69 -34.06
C HIS A 211 -2.98 5.67 -33.99
N GLU A 212 -2.45 5.57 -32.78
CA GLU A 212 -1.01 5.48 -32.53
C GLU A 212 -0.70 4.82 -31.17
N VAL A 213 0.50 4.26 -31.05
CA VAL A 213 1.09 3.82 -29.79
C VAL A 213 2.34 4.67 -29.52
N ILE A 214 2.31 5.39 -28.40
CA ILE A 214 3.37 6.29 -27.95
C ILE A 214 4.06 5.62 -26.78
N LEU A 215 5.28 5.14 -27.00
CA LEU A 215 6.16 4.66 -25.95
C LEU A 215 7.00 5.82 -25.44
N VAL A 216 6.84 6.18 -24.17
CA VAL A 216 7.67 7.18 -23.49
C VAL A 216 8.68 6.46 -22.61
N ASP A 217 9.95 6.49 -23.02
CA ASP A 217 11.07 5.99 -22.23
C ASP A 217 11.55 7.07 -21.25
N ASP A 218 11.36 6.80 -19.96
CA ASP A 218 11.72 7.70 -18.86
C ASP A 218 13.18 7.49 -18.42
N ALA A 219 14.11 7.77 -19.33
CA ALA A 219 15.55 7.65 -19.10
C ALA A 219 15.99 6.24 -18.61
N SER A 220 15.58 5.20 -19.33
CA SER A 220 16.07 3.84 -19.08
C SER A 220 17.58 3.73 -19.27
N THR A 221 18.22 2.91 -18.44
CA THR A 221 19.66 2.63 -18.45
C THR A 221 19.98 1.21 -18.93
N ARG A 222 18.98 0.34 -19.07
CA ARG A 222 19.17 -1.03 -19.59
C ARG A 222 19.59 -0.98 -21.08
N PRO A 223 20.71 -1.61 -21.49
CA PRO A 223 21.22 -1.52 -22.87
C PRO A 223 20.21 -1.92 -23.95
N GLN A 224 19.40 -2.94 -23.69
CA GLN A 224 18.37 -3.42 -24.62
C GLN A 224 17.26 -2.38 -24.89
N LEU A 225 17.00 -1.47 -23.96
CA LEU A 225 16.01 -0.39 -24.13
C LEU A 225 16.57 0.82 -24.90
N GLY A 226 17.87 0.81 -25.22
CA GLY A 226 18.52 1.79 -26.10
C GLY A 226 18.29 1.46 -27.57
N ARG A 227 19.39 1.32 -28.32
CA ARG A 227 19.36 1.06 -29.76
C ARG A 227 18.56 -0.19 -30.18
N PRO A 228 18.65 -1.34 -29.48
CA PRO A 228 17.91 -2.53 -29.88
C PRO A 228 16.39 -2.33 -29.89
N LEU A 229 15.84 -1.54 -28.95
CA LEU A 229 14.43 -1.18 -28.94
C LEU A 229 14.04 -0.29 -30.14
N GLU A 230 14.89 0.68 -30.50
CA GLU A 230 14.66 1.54 -31.68
C GLU A 230 14.59 0.71 -32.96
N ASP A 231 15.57 -0.18 -33.15
CA ASP A 231 15.64 -1.04 -34.34
C ASP A 231 14.42 -1.98 -34.39
N TYR A 232 14.01 -2.54 -33.24
CA TYR A 232 12.81 -3.38 -33.13
C TYR A 232 11.52 -2.64 -33.50
N LEU A 233 11.31 -1.43 -32.96
CA LEU A 233 10.13 -0.63 -33.27
C LEU A 233 10.11 -0.17 -34.73
N ALA A 234 11.27 0.14 -35.30
CA ALA A 234 11.41 0.50 -36.71
C ALA A 234 11.10 -0.68 -37.64
N GLU A 235 11.46 -1.91 -37.25
CA GLU A 235 11.06 -3.12 -37.97
C GLU A 235 9.56 -3.39 -37.87
N LEU A 236 9.00 -3.27 -36.67
CA LEU A 236 7.56 -3.45 -36.44
C LEU A 236 6.69 -2.44 -37.19
N GLY A 237 7.16 -1.20 -37.32
CA GLY A 237 6.51 -0.17 -38.14
C GLY A 237 6.56 -0.49 -39.65
N ARG A 238 7.62 -1.16 -40.12
CA ARG A 238 7.75 -1.58 -41.54
C ARG A 238 6.92 -2.82 -41.86
N SER A 239 6.62 -3.67 -40.87
CA SER A 239 5.91 -4.94 -41.08
C SER A 239 4.38 -4.80 -41.29
N GLY A 240 3.87 -3.59 -41.57
CA GLY A 240 2.45 -3.37 -41.88
C GLY A 240 1.52 -3.29 -40.67
N THR A 241 2.02 -2.90 -39.50
CA THR A 241 1.16 -2.56 -38.36
C THR A 241 0.24 -1.39 -38.72
N SER A 242 -1.05 -1.48 -38.40
CA SER A 242 -2.03 -0.45 -38.78
C SER A 242 -1.91 0.84 -37.97
N ALA A 243 -1.30 0.77 -36.79
CA ALA A 243 -1.12 1.91 -35.89
C ALA A 243 0.28 2.51 -36.01
N ARG A 244 0.37 3.83 -35.91
CA ARG A 244 1.66 4.53 -35.89
C ARG A 244 2.40 4.27 -34.57
N LEU A 245 3.64 3.80 -34.63
CA LEU A 245 4.50 3.66 -33.46
C LEU A 245 5.38 4.90 -33.28
N ARG A 246 5.45 5.44 -32.06
CA ARG A 246 6.36 6.55 -31.72
C ARG A 246 7.08 6.30 -30.41
N LEU A 247 8.40 6.39 -30.43
CA LEU A 247 9.25 6.40 -29.23
C LEU A 247 9.62 7.85 -28.87
N ILE A 248 9.38 8.23 -27.62
CA ILE A 248 9.84 9.51 -27.04
C ILE A 248 10.79 9.17 -25.90
N ARG A 249 11.97 9.78 -25.85
CA ARG A 249 12.94 9.59 -24.77
C ARG A 249 13.06 10.84 -23.91
N ASN A 250 12.85 10.70 -22.61
CA ASN A 250 13.20 11.74 -21.65
C ASN A 250 14.72 11.76 -21.48
N SER A 251 15.31 12.96 -21.42
CA SER A 251 16.76 13.13 -21.22
C SER A 251 17.21 12.87 -19.79
N ARG A 252 16.27 12.86 -18.83
CA ARG A 252 16.48 12.52 -17.43
C ARG A 252 15.24 11.80 -16.89
N ARG A 253 15.39 11.15 -15.75
CA ARG A 253 14.28 10.44 -15.08
C ARG A 253 13.29 11.44 -14.47
N GLU A 254 12.17 11.63 -15.14
CA GLU A 254 11.10 12.57 -14.76
C GLU A 254 10.01 11.92 -13.91
N GLY A 255 9.83 10.60 -14.02
CA GLY A 255 8.76 9.86 -13.37
C GLY A 255 7.58 9.53 -14.28
N LEU A 256 6.69 8.66 -13.79
CA LEU A 256 5.46 8.25 -14.47
C LEU A 256 4.58 9.46 -14.79
N VAL A 257 4.33 10.34 -13.80
CA VAL A 257 3.39 11.46 -13.95
C VAL A 257 3.79 12.37 -15.12
N ARG A 258 5.04 12.82 -15.12
CA ARG A 258 5.58 13.71 -16.16
C ARG A 258 5.78 13.00 -17.49
N SER A 259 6.14 11.71 -17.48
CA SER A 259 6.21 10.91 -18.71
C SER A 259 4.85 10.76 -19.38
N ARG A 260 3.77 10.60 -18.60
CA ARG A 260 2.40 10.60 -19.12
C ARG A 260 2.01 11.96 -19.70
N LEU A 261 2.41 13.06 -19.07
CA LEU A 261 2.21 14.41 -19.62
C LEU A 261 2.94 14.59 -20.96
N VAL A 262 4.18 14.12 -21.08
CA VAL A 262 4.94 14.13 -22.35
C VAL A 262 4.21 13.31 -23.43
N GLY A 263 3.75 12.10 -23.09
CA GLY A 263 2.98 11.27 -24.01
C GLY A 263 1.67 11.92 -24.45
N ALA A 264 0.92 12.48 -23.50
CA ALA A 264 -0.36 13.14 -23.75
C ALA A 264 -0.21 14.42 -24.59
N ALA A 265 0.82 15.23 -24.34
CA ALA A 265 1.10 16.44 -25.11
C ALA A 265 1.43 16.12 -26.58
N ALA A 266 2.03 14.96 -26.83
CA ALA A 266 2.42 14.55 -28.16
C ALA A 266 1.32 13.74 -28.88
N ALA A 267 0.27 13.30 -28.18
CA ALA A 267 -0.81 12.47 -28.71
C ALA A 267 -1.79 13.25 -29.61
N THR A 268 -2.27 12.58 -30.66
CA THR A 268 -3.13 13.19 -31.71
C THR A 268 -4.48 12.50 -31.90
N GLY A 269 -4.72 11.38 -31.22
CA GLY A 269 -6.01 10.68 -31.21
C GLY A 269 -7.11 11.48 -30.52
N GLN A 270 -8.37 11.07 -30.71
CA GLN A 270 -9.53 11.70 -30.07
C GLN A 270 -9.57 11.38 -28.57
N THR A 271 -9.21 10.16 -28.18
CA THR A 271 -9.02 9.75 -26.79
C THR A 271 -7.56 9.44 -26.47
N LEU A 272 -7.24 9.46 -25.18
CA LEU A 272 -5.99 8.98 -24.62
C LEU A 272 -6.26 7.69 -23.86
N THR A 273 -5.50 6.62 -24.15
CA THR A 273 -5.54 5.38 -23.39
C THR A 273 -4.19 5.14 -22.74
N PHE A 274 -4.10 5.30 -21.43
CA PHE A 274 -2.87 5.05 -20.67
C PHE A 274 -2.79 3.58 -20.29
N LEU A 275 -1.60 2.99 -20.46
CA LEU A 275 -1.27 1.63 -20.01
C LEU A 275 0.12 1.63 -19.37
N ASP A 276 0.31 0.76 -18.38
CA ASP A 276 1.64 0.46 -17.85
C ASP A 276 2.42 -0.44 -18.82
N SER A 277 3.74 -0.48 -18.70
CA SER A 277 4.65 -1.23 -19.59
C SER A 277 4.70 -2.75 -19.35
N HIS A 278 3.84 -3.27 -18.49
CA HIS A 278 3.80 -4.69 -18.10
C HIS A 278 2.34 -5.16 -17.96
N VAL A 279 1.58 -4.98 -19.03
CA VAL A 279 0.17 -5.39 -19.14
C VAL A 279 -0.06 -6.33 -20.30
N GLU A 280 -1.18 -7.05 -20.27
CA GLU A 280 -1.62 -7.90 -21.36
C GLU A 280 -3.10 -7.64 -21.64
N CYS A 281 -3.39 -6.96 -22.73
CA CYS A 281 -4.76 -6.64 -23.14
C CYS A 281 -5.48 -7.92 -23.60
N ALA A 282 -6.70 -8.19 -23.16
CA ALA A 282 -7.49 -9.32 -23.65
C ALA A 282 -8.17 -9.00 -25.00
N GLU A 283 -8.78 -10.00 -25.62
CA GLU A 283 -9.56 -9.81 -26.86
C GLU A 283 -10.74 -8.85 -26.64
N GLY A 284 -10.90 -7.86 -27.52
CA GLY A 284 -11.97 -6.86 -27.49
C GLY A 284 -11.95 -5.97 -26.23
N TRP A 285 -10.75 -5.67 -25.71
CA TRP A 285 -10.56 -4.80 -24.55
C TRP A 285 -10.85 -3.33 -24.85
N LEU A 286 -10.65 -2.87 -26.09
CA LEU A 286 -10.58 -1.44 -26.38
C LEU A 286 -11.97 -0.83 -26.65
N GLU A 287 -12.79 -1.50 -27.44
CA GLU A 287 -14.09 -1.02 -27.90
C GLU A 287 -15.04 -0.66 -26.74
N PRO A 288 -15.16 -1.48 -25.66
CA PRO A 288 -16.00 -1.12 -24.54
C PRO A 288 -15.53 0.15 -23.82
N LEU A 289 -14.22 0.40 -23.74
CA LEU A 289 -13.69 1.62 -23.12
C LEU A 289 -14.05 2.86 -23.95
N LEU A 290 -13.86 2.76 -25.27
CA LEU A 290 -14.16 3.84 -26.20
C LEU A 290 -15.65 4.13 -26.28
N ASP A 291 -16.52 3.12 -26.20
CA ASP A 291 -17.98 3.30 -26.12
C ASP A 291 -18.37 4.14 -24.90
N ARG A 292 -17.75 3.91 -23.73
CA ARG A 292 -18.04 4.71 -22.54
C ARG A 292 -17.70 6.18 -22.72
N VAL A 293 -16.54 6.47 -23.30
CA VAL A 293 -16.10 7.84 -23.58
C VAL A 293 -16.93 8.48 -24.71
N ALA A 294 -17.34 7.71 -25.72
CA ALA A 294 -18.20 8.19 -26.79
C ALA A 294 -19.59 8.60 -26.27
N ARG A 295 -20.16 7.82 -25.35
CA ARG A 295 -21.47 8.12 -24.74
C ARG A 295 -21.44 9.35 -23.84
N SER A 296 -20.32 9.61 -23.15
CA SER A 296 -20.06 10.96 -22.70
C SER A 296 -18.57 11.24 -22.54
N ARG A 297 -18.18 12.36 -23.13
CA ARG A 297 -16.82 12.88 -23.13
C ARG A 297 -16.19 13.05 -21.74
N ARG A 298 -17.02 13.24 -20.71
CA ARG A 298 -16.59 13.44 -19.30
C ARG A 298 -16.44 12.12 -18.52
N THR A 299 -16.38 10.98 -19.21
CA THR A 299 -16.15 9.67 -18.59
C THR A 299 -14.69 9.29 -18.66
N VAL A 300 -14.16 8.84 -17.53
CA VAL A 300 -12.91 8.09 -17.45
C VAL A 300 -13.26 6.61 -17.36
N ALA A 301 -12.95 5.87 -18.43
CA ALA A 301 -13.25 4.44 -18.55
C ALA A 301 -12.02 3.63 -18.13
N VAL A 302 -12.17 2.83 -17.08
CA VAL A 302 -11.11 1.96 -16.52
C VAL A 302 -11.42 0.52 -16.94
N PRO A 303 -10.46 -0.23 -17.51
CA PRO A 303 -10.69 -1.65 -17.77
C PRO A 303 -10.87 -2.41 -16.45
N TYR A 304 -11.46 -3.59 -16.52
CA TYR A 304 -11.35 -4.54 -15.43
C TYR A 304 -9.92 -5.12 -15.41
N ILE A 305 -9.19 -4.78 -14.35
CA ILE A 305 -7.76 -5.08 -14.23
C ILE A 305 -7.61 -6.42 -13.50
N ASP A 306 -7.19 -7.43 -14.25
CA ASP A 306 -6.87 -8.76 -13.71
C ASP A 306 -5.40 -8.86 -13.31
N VAL A 307 -5.07 -9.90 -12.53
CA VAL A 307 -3.72 -10.11 -12.04
C VAL A 307 -2.94 -11.01 -13.00
N VAL A 308 -1.79 -10.55 -13.47
CA VAL A 308 -0.73 -11.40 -14.00
C VAL A 308 0.25 -11.71 -12.87
N SER A 309 0.36 -12.98 -12.48
CA SER A 309 1.19 -13.40 -11.36
C SER A 309 2.67 -13.03 -11.58
N SER A 310 3.30 -12.35 -10.63
CA SER A 310 4.75 -12.07 -10.69
C SER A 310 5.62 -13.32 -10.64
N GLU A 311 5.11 -14.44 -10.11
CA GLU A 311 5.87 -15.67 -9.93
C GLU A 311 5.80 -16.60 -11.14
N SER A 312 4.59 -16.81 -11.66
CA SER A 312 4.33 -17.80 -12.71
C SER A 312 3.85 -17.18 -14.02
N LEU A 313 3.58 -15.87 -14.04
CA LEU A 313 2.98 -15.15 -15.16
C LEU A 313 1.59 -15.70 -15.56
N ALA A 314 0.95 -16.47 -14.69
CA ALA A 314 -0.44 -16.90 -14.89
C ALA A 314 -1.35 -15.67 -14.99
N PHE A 315 -2.29 -15.71 -15.94
CA PHE A 315 -3.36 -14.72 -16.05
C PHE A 315 -4.52 -15.16 -15.15
N LEU A 316 -4.69 -14.46 -14.03
CA LEU A 316 -5.65 -14.80 -12.98
C LEU A 316 -6.88 -13.90 -13.10
N HIS A 317 -7.92 -14.42 -13.76
CA HIS A 317 -9.19 -13.71 -13.88
C HIS A 317 -10.02 -13.83 -12.60
N VAL A 318 -10.43 -12.69 -12.06
CA VAL A 318 -11.39 -12.64 -10.95
C VAL A 318 -12.79 -12.51 -11.51
N ALA A 319 -13.68 -13.47 -11.22
CA ALA A 319 -15.06 -13.44 -11.71
C ALA A 319 -15.77 -12.10 -11.38
N PRO A 320 -16.60 -11.54 -12.30
CA PRO A 320 -17.25 -10.23 -12.13
C PRO A 320 -18.09 -10.07 -10.84
N GLU A 321 -18.57 -11.16 -10.27
CA GLU A 321 -19.34 -11.16 -9.00
C GLU A 321 -18.49 -10.70 -7.81
N ARG A 322 -17.17 -10.88 -7.91
CA ARG A 322 -16.18 -10.44 -6.92
C ARG A 322 -15.44 -9.19 -7.37
N MET A 323 -16.01 -8.45 -8.33
CA MET A 323 -15.46 -7.19 -8.79
C MET A 323 -15.28 -6.23 -7.62
N THR A 324 -14.19 -5.48 -7.68
CA THR A 324 -13.87 -4.39 -6.75
C THR A 324 -13.88 -3.07 -7.50
N VAL A 325 -14.15 -2.00 -6.76
CA VAL A 325 -14.05 -0.61 -7.21
C VAL A 325 -12.90 0.09 -6.50
N GLY A 326 -12.45 1.21 -7.05
CA GLY A 326 -11.44 2.05 -6.43
C GLY A 326 -12.00 2.85 -5.27
N GLY A 327 -11.29 2.79 -4.15
CA GLY A 327 -11.35 3.72 -3.04
C GLY A 327 -9.95 4.20 -2.65
N PHE A 328 -9.85 4.77 -1.46
CA PHE A 328 -8.56 5.12 -0.87
C PHE A 328 -8.64 4.99 0.64
N ASP A 329 -7.48 4.83 1.26
CA ASP A 329 -7.33 4.88 2.70
C ASP A 329 -6.76 6.25 3.09
N TRP A 330 -7.27 6.82 4.17
CA TRP A 330 -6.73 8.04 4.76
C TRP A 330 -5.23 8.02 5.09
N PRO A 331 -4.62 6.92 5.60
CA PRO A 331 -3.18 6.78 5.76
C PRO A 331 -2.46 6.91 4.43
N GLY A 332 -1.66 7.97 4.29
CA GLY A 332 -0.82 8.22 3.12
C GLY A 332 -1.58 8.48 1.82
N LEU A 333 -2.91 8.63 1.86
CA LEU A 333 -3.77 8.68 0.68
C LEU A 333 -3.45 7.55 -0.30
N ALA A 334 -3.42 6.32 0.20
CA ALA A 334 -3.13 5.15 -0.60
C ALA A 334 -4.39 4.65 -1.33
N PHE A 335 -4.24 4.24 -2.59
CA PHE A 335 -5.32 3.57 -3.31
C PHE A 335 -5.67 2.23 -2.65
N ALA A 336 -6.97 1.93 -2.58
CA ALA A 336 -7.46 0.66 -2.05
C ALA A 336 -8.56 0.09 -2.95
N TRP A 337 -8.52 -1.22 -3.19
CA TRP A 337 -9.63 -1.95 -3.80
C TRP A 337 -10.72 -2.17 -2.76
N ARG A 338 -11.95 -1.78 -3.07
CA ARG A 338 -13.12 -1.92 -2.20
C ARG A 338 -14.19 -2.78 -2.86
N PRO A 339 -14.96 -3.57 -2.11
CA PRO A 339 -16.13 -4.25 -2.67
C PRO A 339 -17.10 -3.24 -3.30
N VAL A 340 -17.81 -3.65 -4.37
CA VAL A 340 -18.88 -2.83 -4.95
C VAL A 340 -19.94 -2.53 -3.88
N PRO A 341 -20.25 -1.25 -3.57
CA PRO A 341 -21.26 -0.92 -2.58
C PRO A 341 -22.65 -1.44 -2.96
N ASP A 342 -23.45 -1.86 -1.99
CA ASP A 342 -24.79 -2.44 -2.27
C ASP A 342 -25.74 -1.45 -2.95
N ARG A 343 -25.59 -0.14 -2.71
CA ARG A 343 -26.34 0.89 -3.45
C ARG A 343 -26.06 0.87 -4.95
N VAL A 344 -24.82 0.55 -5.33
CA VAL A 344 -24.40 0.46 -6.74
C VAL A 344 -24.85 -0.88 -7.29
N ARG A 345 -24.58 -1.97 -6.56
CA ARG A 345 -24.94 -3.34 -6.95
C ARG A 345 -26.43 -3.49 -7.27
N ARG A 346 -27.32 -2.87 -6.50
CA ARG A 346 -28.78 -2.89 -6.73
C ARG A 346 -29.22 -2.23 -8.04
N ASN A 347 -28.41 -1.34 -8.60
CA ASN A 347 -28.71 -0.65 -9.85
C ASN A 347 -28.09 -1.33 -11.08
N LEU A 348 -27.28 -2.37 -10.88
CA LEU A 348 -26.73 -3.16 -11.98
C LEU A 348 -27.78 -4.15 -12.47
N THR A 349 -27.99 -4.17 -13.78
CA THR A 349 -28.88 -5.10 -14.50
C THR A 349 -28.16 -6.40 -14.89
N GLY A 350 -26.83 -6.38 -15.00
CA GLY A 350 -26.05 -7.56 -15.32
C GLY A 350 -24.53 -7.40 -15.14
N ARG A 351 -23.81 -8.50 -15.37
CA ARG A 351 -22.33 -8.59 -15.20
C ARG A 351 -21.52 -7.78 -16.23
N ALA A 352 -22.18 -7.27 -17.27
CA ALA A 352 -21.56 -6.46 -18.32
C ALA A 352 -21.66 -4.95 -18.04
N ASP A 353 -22.43 -4.56 -17.03
CA ASP A 353 -22.72 -3.15 -16.77
C ASP A 353 -21.49 -2.41 -16.26
N PRO A 354 -21.19 -1.21 -16.77
CA PRO A 354 -20.16 -0.35 -16.22
C PRO A 354 -20.45 -0.03 -14.76
N VAL A 355 -19.43 -0.12 -13.91
CA VAL A 355 -19.56 0.06 -12.46
C VAL A 355 -18.92 1.40 -12.05
N PRO A 356 -19.70 2.35 -11.49
CA PRO A 356 -19.14 3.60 -10.97
C PRO A 356 -18.10 3.37 -9.88
N SER A 357 -16.99 4.12 -9.94
CA SER A 357 -15.86 4.00 -9.02
C SER A 357 -15.51 5.37 -8.41
N ALA A 358 -15.24 5.43 -7.11
CA ALA A 358 -14.89 6.70 -6.45
C ALA A 358 -13.49 7.16 -6.89
N THR A 359 -12.56 6.21 -7.01
CA THR A 359 -11.20 6.47 -7.48
C THR A 359 -10.83 5.50 -8.60
N MET A 360 -9.72 5.75 -9.28
CA MET A 360 -9.09 4.77 -10.17
C MET A 360 -7.69 4.39 -9.65
N PRO A 361 -7.18 3.19 -9.97
CA PRO A 361 -5.79 2.82 -9.70
C PRO A 361 -4.79 3.72 -10.42
N GLY A 362 -5.21 4.29 -11.57
CA GLY A 362 -4.43 5.24 -12.37
C GLY A 362 -3.51 4.57 -13.39
N GLY A 363 -3.13 3.30 -13.23
CA GLY A 363 -2.28 2.58 -14.20
C GLY A 363 -2.88 2.50 -15.61
N LEU A 364 -4.16 2.13 -15.69
CA LEU A 364 -4.83 1.84 -16.95
C LEU A 364 -6.18 2.57 -17.03
N PHE A 365 -6.38 3.42 -18.02
CA PHE A 365 -7.67 4.07 -18.27
C PHE A 365 -7.72 4.74 -19.65
N THR A 366 -8.93 4.99 -20.14
CA THR A 366 -9.21 5.77 -21.34
C THR A 366 -10.00 7.03 -20.99
N ILE A 367 -9.61 8.17 -21.55
CA ILE A 367 -10.25 9.48 -21.34
C ILE A 367 -10.29 10.25 -22.66
N ASP A 368 -11.30 11.10 -22.86
CA ASP A 368 -11.30 12.06 -23.97
C ASP A 368 -10.11 13.03 -23.85
N ARG A 369 -9.39 13.25 -24.96
CA ARG A 369 -8.16 14.07 -24.94
C ARG A 369 -8.47 15.53 -24.60
N ALA A 370 -9.56 16.08 -25.10
CA ALA A 370 -9.95 17.46 -24.78
C ALA A 370 -10.39 17.57 -23.31
N PHE A 371 -11.03 16.54 -22.75
CA PHE A 371 -11.44 16.54 -21.34
C PHE A 371 -10.21 16.43 -20.43
N PHE A 372 -9.24 15.58 -20.77
CA PHE A 372 -7.96 15.54 -20.06
C PHE A 372 -7.26 16.91 -20.06
N ALA A 373 -7.27 17.62 -21.19
CA ALA A 373 -6.71 18.96 -21.30
C ALA A 373 -7.50 20.00 -20.49
N GLU A 374 -8.84 19.94 -20.50
CA GLU A 374 -9.72 20.80 -19.70
C GLU A 374 -9.51 20.63 -18.20
N LEU A 375 -9.27 19.40 -17.75
CA LEU A 375 -8.91 19.15 -16.36
C LEU A 375 -7.51 19.75 -16.05
N GLY A 376 -6.65 19.90 -17.05
CA GLY A 376 -5.27 20.38 -16.89
C GLY A 376 -4.22 19.25 -16.87
N GLY A 377 -4.54 18.06 -17.38
CA GLY A 377 -3.60 16.95 -17.44
C GLY A 377 -3.37 16.29 -16.07
N TYR A 378 -2.12 16.07 -15.67
CA TYR A 378 -1.72 15.80 -14.28
C TYR A 378 -1.02 17.02 -13.68
N ASP A 379 -0.94 17.09 -12.36
CA ASP A 379 -0.09 18.08 -11.68
C ASP A 379 1.41 17.83 -11.99
N PRO A 380 2.09 18.70 -12.76
CA PRO A 380 3.50 18.54 -13.13
C PRO A 380 4.46 18.67 -11.93
N GLY A 381 3.98 19.19 -10.80
CA GLY A 381 4.75 19.26 -9.57
C GLY A 381 4.81 17.95 -8.78
N MET A 382 3.99 16.95 -9.15
CA MET A 382 4.15 15.59 -8.63
C MET A 382 5.37 14.92 -9.25
N GLU A 383 6.16 14.26 -8.41
CA GLU A 383 7.42 13.63 -8.79
C GLU A 383 7.28 12.11 -8.81
N ILE A 384 7.94 11.45 -9.75
CA ILE A 384 8.01 9.98 -9.89
C ILE A 384 6.64 9.31 -10.00
N TRP A 385 6.00 9.01 -8.87
CA TRP A 385 4.78 8.22 -8.77
C TRP A 385 4.09 8.48 -7.42
N GLY A 386 2.77 8.27 -7.37
CA GLY A 386 1.98 8.23 -6.15
C GLY A 386 1.05 9.42 -6.03
N SER A 387 -0.17 9.16 -5.54
CA SER A 387 -1.27 10.12 -5.40
C SER A 387 -1.81 10.73 -6.70
N GLU A 388 -1.16 10.57 -7.85
CA GLU A 388 -1.63 11.15 -9.12
C GLU A 388 -2.97 10.56 -9.56
N ASN A 389 -3.19 9.28 -9.25
CA ASN A 389 -4.40 8.56 -9.54
C ASN A 389 -5.58 9.11 -8.72
N LEU A 390 -5.36 9.43 -7.45
CA LEU A 390 -6.36 10.03 -6.57
C LEU A 390 -6.62 11.49 -6.92
N GLU A 391 -5.57 12.26 -7.22
CA GLU A 391 -5.66 13.67 -7.61
C GLU A 391 -6.55 13.82 -8.85
N LEU A 392 -6.26 13.04 -9.90
CA LEU A 392 -7.07 13.07 -11.12
C LEU A 392 -8.49 12.52 -10.86
N SER A 393 -8.66 11.56 -9.95
CA SER A 393 -9.99 11.05 -9.58
C SER A 393 -10.84 12.13 -8.93
N PHE A 394 -10.28 12.86 -7.96
CA PHE A 394 -10.98 13.95 -7.26
C PHE A 394 -11.33 15.06 -8.23
N ARG A 395 -10.40 15.44 -9.09
CA ARG A 395 -10.63 16.46 -10.12
C ARG A 395 -11.73 16.06 -11.10
N VAL A 396 -11.80 14.80 -11.55
CA VAL A 396 -12.88 14.34 -12.42
C VAL A 396 -14.25 14.49 -11.73
N TRP A 397 -14.35 14.09 -10.46
CA TRP A 397 -15.61 14.14 -9.72
C TRP A 397 -16.01 15.55 -9.27
N MET A 398 -15.05 16.40 -8.90
CA MET A 398 -15.31 17.72 -8.31
C MET A 398 -15.38 18.83 -9.36
N CYS A 399 -14.69 18.68 -10.49
CA CYS A 399 -14.65 19.72 -11.52
C CYS A 399 -15.46 19.38 -12.78
N GLY A 400 -15.97 18.16 -12.89
CA GLY A 400 -16.88 17.79 -13.96
C GLY A 400 -18.31 17.89 -13.47
N ASP A 401 -19.08 18.89 -13.92
CA ASP A 401 -20.53 18.98 -13.66
C ASP A 401 -21.29 17.67 -13.99
N GLN A 402 -20.65 16.77 -14.78
CA GLN A 402 -21.06 15.39 -15.08
C GLN A 402 -19.87 14.41 -15.20
N GLY A 403 -18.75 14.69 -14.53
CA GLY A 403 -17.56 13.83 -14.55
C GLY A 403 -17.84 12.49 -13.87
N ARG A 404 -17.35 11.39 -14.44
CA ARG A 404 -17.51 10.06 -13.83
C ARG A 404 -16.35 9.13 -14.14
N ILE A 405 -16.07 8.25 -13.20
CA ILE A 405 -15.09 7.17 -13.34
C ILE A 405 -15.87 5.85 -13.30
N GLU A 406 -15.66 5.01 -14.30
CA GLU A 406 -16.37 3.74 -14.46
C GLU A 406 -15.38 2.61 -14.73
N ILE A 407 -15.50 1.51 -13.98
CA ILE A 407 -14.85 0.24 -14.32
C ILE A 407 -15.73 -0.48 -15.34
N VAL A 408 -15.14 -0.96 -16.44
CA VAL A 408 -15.86 -1.54 -17.57
C VAL A 408 -15.59 -3.05 -17.62
N PRO A 409 -16.51 -3.91 -17.12
CA PRO A 409 -16.28 -5.36 -17.02
C PRO A 409 -16.04 -6.06 -18.37
N CYS A 410 -16.55 -5.48 -19.46
CA CYS A 410 -16.35 -6.01 -20.80
C CYS A 410 -14.93 -5.78 -21.35
N SER A 411 -14.17 -4.85 -20.76
CA SER A 411 -12.78 -4.59 -21.10
C SER A 411 -11.89 -5.24 -20.06
N ILE A 412 -11.09 -6.23 -20.45
CA ILE A 412 -10.21 -6.95 -19.53
C ILE A 412 -8.76 -6.69 -19.92
N VAL A 413 -7.95 -6.25 -18.96
CA VAL A 413 -6.50 -6.09 -19.13
C VAL A 413 -5.80 -6.69 -17.93
N GLY A 414 -4.88 -7.63 -18.16
CA GLY A 414 -4.04 -8.17 -17.09
C GLY A 414 -2.91 -7.21 -16.77
N HIS A 415 -2.66 -6.96 -15.48
CA HIS A 415 -1.53 -6.17 -14.99
C HIS A 415 -0.60 -7.05 -14.16
N LEU A 416 0.71 -6.94 -14.40
CA LEU A 416 1.71 -7.65 -13.61
C LEU A 416 1.95 -6.91 -12.29
N PHE A 417 1.32 -7.42 -11.23
CA PHE A 417 1.50 -6.87 -9.88
C PHE A 417 2.78 -7.37 -9.23
N ARG A 418 3.59 -6.44 -8.71
CA ARG A 418 4.86 -6.73 -8.03
C ARG A 418 4.70 -6.51 -6.53
N SER A 419 5.40 -7.31 -5.73
CA SER A 419 5.46 -7.12 -4.27
C SER A 419 6.44 -6.01 -3.86
N VAL A 420 7.41 -5.68 -4.72
CA VAL A 420 8.41 -4.64 -4.50
C VAL A 420 8.59 -3.83 -5.79
N SER A 421 8.65 -2.51 -5.67
CA SER A 421 8.99 -1.63 -6.80
C SER A 421 10.49 -1.76 -7.11
N PRO A 422 10.87 -2.15 -8.35
CA PRO A 422 12.29 -2.27 -8.74
C PRO A 422 12.91 -0.91 -9.10
N TYR A 423 12.13 0.18 -9.05
CA TYR A 423 12.55 1.47 -9.57
C TYR A 423 13.23 2.32 -8.50
N THR A 424 14.20 3.12 -8.93
CA THR A 424 14.88 4.08 -8.05
C THR A 424 13.93 5.25 -7.70
N TRP A 425 14.20 5.96 -6.60
CA TRP A 425 13.36 7.09 -6.15
C TRP A 425 14.14 8.41 -6.07
N GLY A 426 15.27 8.48 -6.79
CA GLY A 426 16.19 9.61 -6.68
C GLY A 426 16.79 9.74 -5.28
N LYS A 427 17.35 10.92 -4.99
CA LYS A 427 18.05 11.19 -3.72
C LYS A 427 17.11 11.32 -2.52
N SER A 428 15.88 11.79 -2.74
CA SER A 428 14.89 12.02 -1.67
C SER A 428 14.26 10.73 -1.12
N GLY A 429 14.35 9.62 -1.88
CA GLY A 429 13.75 8.35 -1.50
C GLY A 429 12.23 8.32 -1.67
N ALA A 430 11.65 7.12 -1.58
CA ALA A 430 10.22 6.91 -1.86
C ALA A 430 9.31 7.63 -0.86
N ALA A 431 9.63 7.58 0.43
CA ALA A 431 8.79 8.12 1.50
C ALA A 431 8.54 9.62 1.33
N GLU A 432 9.59 10.40 1.03
CA GLU A 432 9.47 11.85 0.88
C GLU A 432 8.73 12.24 -0.41
N VAL A 433 9.00 11.53 -1.52
CA VAL A 433 8.29 11.75 -2.79
C VAL A 433 6.79 11.47 -2.64
N LEU A 434 6.42 10.33 -2.05
CA LEU A 434 5.02 9.96 -1.80
C LEU A 434 4.33 10.96 -0.88
N LYS A 435 4.98 11.33 0.23
CA LYS A 435 4.48 12.33 1.17
C LYS A 435 4.23 13.68 0.48
N ARG A 436 5.19 14.16 -0.31
CA ARG A 436 5.07 15.43 -1.03
C ARG A 436 3.93 15.41 -2.03
N ASN A 437 3.77 14.34 -2.82
CA ASN A 437 2.66 14.23 -3.77
C ASN A 437 1.30 14.19 -3.04
N ALA A 438 1.20 13.45 -1.92
CA ALA A 438 -0.01 13.40 -1.11
C ALA A 438 -0.38 14.77 -0.51
N ILE A 439 0.60 15.54 -0.02
CA ILE A 439 0.37 16.90 0.50
C ILE A 439 -0.12 17.82 -0.62
N ARG A 440 0.44 17.73 -1.84
CA ARG A 440 0.00 18.54 -2.98
C ARG A 440 -1.45 18.27 -3.35
N LEU A 441 -1.85 17.00 -3.40
CA LEU A 441 -3.25 16.61 -3.60
C LEU A 441 -4.12 17.20 -2.48
N ALA A 442 -3.70 17.03 -1.23
CA ALA A 442 -4.51 17.42 -0.07
C ALA A 442 -4.75 18.95 0.00
N GLU A 443 -3.71 19.75 -0.27
CA GLU A 443 -3.83 21.21 -0.27
C GLU A 443 -4.80 21.74 -1.33
N VAL A 444 -5.03 21.00 -2.41
CA VAL A 444 -5.91 21.43 -3.51
C VAL A 444 -7.31 20.86 -3.38
N TRP A 445 -7.45 19.61 -2.94
CA TRP A 445 -8.69 18.84 -3.11
C TRP A 445 -9.38 18.39 -1.82
N LEU A 446 -8.70 18.49 -0.67
CA LEU A 446 -9.24 17.92 0.57
C LEU A 446 -9.81 18.95 1.54
N ASP A 447 -9.75 20.26 1.26
CA ASP A 447 -10.26 21.30 2.17
C ASP A 447 -9.82 21.02 3.63
N GLY A 448 -10.68 21.22 4.63
CA GLY A 448 -10.41 20.80 6.02
C GLY A 448 -10.04 19.33 6.24
N PHE A 449 -10.38 18.39 5.33
CA PHE A 449 -10.00 16.98 5.46
C PHE A 449 -8.49 16.74 5.31
N LYS A 450 -7.73 17.70 4.76
CA LYS A 450 -6.26 17.62 4.71
C LYS A 450 -5.61 17.45 6.09
N HIS A 451 -6.28 17.90 7.15
CA HIS A 451 -5.82 17.72 8.52
C HIS A 451 -5.75 16.26 8.97
N ILE A 452 -6.53 15.35 8.33
CA ILE A 452 -6.41 13.90 8.54
C ILE A 452 -5.05 13.39 8.05
N LEU A 453 -4.61 13.86 6.87
CA LEU A 453 -3.31 13.52 6.32
C LEU A 453 -2.19 14.14 7.15
N TYR A 454 -2.28 15.43 7.48
CA TYR A 454 -1.20 16.14 8.18
C TYR A 454 -0.90 15.56 9.56
N ARG A 455 -1.92 15.10 10.28
CA ARG A 455 -1.73 14.46 11.58
C ARG A 455 -0.91 13.16 11.51
N GLN A 456 -0.88 12.48 10.37
CA GLN A 456 -0.03 11.30 10.17
C GLN A 456 1.45 11.63 10.07
N PHE A 457 1.77 12.87 9.69
CA PHE A 457 3.12 13.40 9.67
C PHE A 457 3.38 14.36 10.85
N ASN A 458 2.46 14.41 11.83
CA ASN A 458 2.49 15.35 12.94
C ASN A 458 2.74 16.80 12.47
N TYR A 459 2.10 17.20 11.37
CA TYR A 459 2.24 18.51 10.72
C TYR A 459 3.69 18.88 10.30
N ARG A 460 4.61 17.92 10.23
CA ARG A 460 5.95 18.12 9.65
C ARG A 460 5.86 18.10 8.12
N LEU A 461 5.35 19.19 7.53
CA LEU A 461 5.08 19.33 6.09
C LEU A 461 6.27 19.84 5.28
N GLU A 462 7.45 20.01 5.90
CA GLU A 462 8.64 20.55 5.24
C GLU A 462 8.95 19.78 3.94
N ALA A 463 9.17 20.56 2.87
CA ALA A 463 9.41 20.21 1.46
C ALA A 463 8.22 20.19 0.46
N ALA A 464 6.97 20.43 0.86
CA ALA A 464 5.91 20.75 -0.11
C ALA A 464 5.90 22.25 -0.43
N ALA A 465 6.67 22.68 -1.44
CA ALA A 465 6.57 24.06 -1.94
C ALA A 465 5.10 24.40 -2.28
N PRO A 466 4.54 25.51 -1.78
CA PRO A 466 3.16 25.87 -2.04
C PRO A 466 2.86 25.92 -3.54
N THR A 467 1.76 25.30 -3.94
CA THR A 467 1.18 25.22 -5.28
C THR A 467 0.67 26.58 -5.78
N LYS A 468 1.54 27.61 -5.84
CA LYS A 468 1.18 28.92 -6.43
C LYS A 468 0.66 28.82 -7.87
N ALA A 469 0.99 27.75 -8.61
CA ALA A 469 0.56 27.53 -9.99
C ALA A 469 -0.85 26.92 -10.14
N TRP A 470 -1.40 26.27 -9.10
CA TRP A 470 -2.68 25.53 -9.20
C TRP A 470 -3.82 26.12 -8.37
N LEU A 471 -3.49 26.92 -7.34
CA LEU A 471 -4.46 27.77 -6.63
C LEU A 471 -5.38 28.61 -7.56
N PRO A 472 -4.94 29.08 -8.75
CA PRO A 472 -5.82 29.84 -9.66
C PRO A 472 -6.82 29.01 -10.48
N LEU A 473 -6.74 27.67 -10.49
CA LEU A 473 -7.68 26.80 -11.22
C LEU A 473 -8.89 26.39 -10.36
N VAL A 474 -8.74 26.44 -9.03
CA VAL A 474 -9.78 26.13 -8.02
C VAL A 474 -10.96 27.13 -8.01
N PRO A 475 -10.81 28.44 -8.26
CA PRO A 475 -11.94 29.38 -8.22
C PRO A 475 -12.88 29.28 -9.44
N LEU A 476 -12.52 28.51 -10.47
CA LEU A 476 -13.21 28.54 -11.77
C LEU A 476 -14.24 27.42 -11.94
N VAL A 477 -14.42 26.53 -10.96
CA VAL A 477 -15.37 25.42 -11.08
C VAL A 477 -16.47 25.48 -10.01
N PRO A 478 -17.73 25.76 -10.38
CA PRO A 478 -18.85 25.70 -9.44
C PRO A 478 -18.97 24.29 -8.83
N GLY A 479 -19.08 24.18 -7.51
CA GLY A 479 -19.31 22.88 -6.84
C GLY A 479 -18.09 22.22 -6.18
N HIS A 480 -16.98 22.94 -6.03
CA HIS A 480 -15.68 22.50 -5.48
C HIS A 480 -15.65 21.87 -4.07
N ARG A 481 -16.80 21.65 -3.41
CA ARG A 481 -16.84 20.99 -2.11
C ARG A 481 -16.90 19.49 -2.29
N LEU A 482 -16.06 18.76 -1.56
CA LEU A 482 -16.29 17.34 -1.27
C LEU A 482 -17.77 17.17 -0.87
N PRO A 483 -18.58 16.42 -1.64
CA PRO A 483 -19.98 16.20 -1.28
C PRO A 483 -20.02 15.63 0.14
N GLY A 484 -20.93 16.08 0.99
CA GLY A 484 -21.04 15.58 2.38
C GLY A 484 -21.15 14.05 2.48
N ALA A 485 -21.54 13.37 1.40
CA ALA A 485 -21.55 11.91 1.27
C ALA A 485 -20.16 11.25 1.08
N ALA A 486 -19.13 11.99 0.62
CA ALA A 486 -17.73 11.55 0.67
C ALA A 486 -17.18 11.60 2.11
N GLY A 487 -17.76 12.44 2.96
CA GLY A 487 -17.60 12.44 4.41
C GLY A 487 -18.08 11.15 5.10
N GLY A 488 -18.98 10.39 4.45
CA GLY A 488 -19.46 9.09 4.96
C GLY A 488 -18.47 7.94 4.81
N ALA A 489 -17.42 8.09 4.00
CA ALA A 489 -16.38 7.07 3.84
C ALA A 489 -15.15 7.32 4.75
N VAL A 490 -15.21 8.35 5.60
CA VAL A 490 -14.07 8.83 6.42
C VAL A 490 -14.05 8.23 7.82
N VAL A 491 -15.13 7.56 8.21
CA VAL A 491 -15.27 6.94 9.52
C VAL A 491 -15.84 5.52 9.39
N ALA A 492 -15.42 4.75 8.38
CA ALA A 492 -15.81 3.34 8.24
C ALA A 492 -15.06 2.40 9.23
N SER A 493 -14.99 2.82 10.50
CA SER A 493 -14.76 1.98 11.68
C SER A 493 -15.48 2.51 12.93
N GLY A 494 -16.27 3.58 12.80
CA GLY A 494 -17.20 4.05 13.81
C GLY A 494 -18.37 4.65 13.06
N GLY A 495 -19.49 3.92 13.04
CA GLY A 495 -20.65 4.19 12.17
C GLY A 495 -21.12 5.64 12.14
N ASP A 496 -22.06 5.92 11.25
CA ASP A 496 -22.63 7.25 10.85
C ASP A 496 -23.05 8.21 12.00
N ASN A 497 -22.82 7.85 13.25
CA ASN A 497 -23.15 8.53 14.49
C ASN A 497 -21.93 8.91 15.38
N ALA A 498 -20.69 9.03 14.89
CA ALA A 498 -19.57 9.52 15.73
C ALA A 498 -19.65 11.06 15.93
N THR A 499 -19.55 11.55 17.18
CA THR A 499 -19.75 13.00 17.49
C THR A 499 -18.46 13.81 17.58
N ALA A 500 -17.33 13.15 17.86
CA ALA A 500 -16.01 13.77 17.85
C ALA A 500 -14.96 12.73 17.45
N VAL A 501 -14.14 13.07 16.45
CA VAL A 501 -12.97 12.28 16.05
C VAL A 501 -11.74 13.03 16.50
N ARG A 502 -10.89 12.41 17.33
CA ARG A 502 -9.56 12.91 17.68
C ARG A 502 -8.52 12.12 16.92
N MET A 503 -7.41 12.75 16.55
CA MET A 503 -6.35 12.04 15.84
C MET A 503 -4.97 12.52 16.26
N GLY A 504 -4.05 11.60 16.52
CA GLY A 504 -2.69 11.92 16.90
C GLY A 504 -2.09 10.94 17.91
N PRO A 505 -0.95 11.29 18.52
CA PRO A 505 -0.32 10.45 19.52
C PRO A 505 -1.12 10.40 20.83
N LEU A 506 -1.31 9.19 21.36
CA LEU A 506 -1.83 8.97 22.70
C LEU A 506 -0.66 8.92 23.68
N ARG A 507 -0.52 9.98 24.49
CA ARG A 507 0.67 10.23 25.32
C ARG A 507 0.43 9.83 26.77
N VAL A 508 1.48 9.39 27.44
CA VAL A 508 1.51 9.31 28.90
C VAL A 508 1.66 10.72 29.46
N ALA A 509 0.75 11.14 30.34
CA ALA A 509 0.69 12.51 30.86
C ALA A 509 1.91 12.90 31.71
N THR A 510 2.62 11.91 32.25
CA THR A 510 3.80 12.10 33.10
C THR A 510 5.05 11.63 32.39
N THR A 511 6.13 12.39 32.51
CA THR A 511 7.45 11.95 32.04
C THR A 511 7.96 10.79 32.89
N LEU A 512 8.44 9.73 32.24
CA LEU A 512 9.12 8.60 32.90
C LEU A 512 10.60 8.68 32.54
N SER A 513 11.46 8.79 33.56
CA SER A 513 12.92 8.92 33.39
C SER A 513 13.31 10.08 32.45
N GLY A 514 12.61 11.22 32.56
CA GLY A 514 12.85 12.43 31.76
C GLY A 514 12.37 12.36 30.30
N ARG A 515 11.69 11.27 29.90
CA ARG A 515 11.18 11.05 28.54
C ARG A 515 9.66 11.00 28.51
N ILE A 516 9.07 11.39 27.38
CA ILE A 516 7.63 11.27 27.12
C ILE A 516 7.39 9.98 26.35
N TRP A 517 6.39 9.21 26.78
CA TRP A 517 6.07 7.90 26.21
C TRP A 517 4.71 7.94 25.50
N CYS A 518 4.63 7.26 24.37
CA CYS A 518 3.47 7.21 23.48
C CYS A 518 3.04 5.76 23.24
N LEU A 519 1.73 5.55 23.12
CA LEU A 519 1.20 4.29 22.61
C LEU A 519 1.62 4.13 21.15
N ASP A 520 2.31 3.03 20.87
CA ASP A 520 2.88 2.70 19.57
C ASP A 520 2.41 1.31 19.15
N ALA A 521 2.44 1.05 17.85
CA ALA A 521 2.05 -0.21 17.28
C ALA A 521 3.12 -0.66 16.30
N VAL A 522 3.88 -1.66 16.75
CA VAL A 522 5.12 -2.08 16.11
C VAL A 522 4.91 -3.39 15.39
N PHE A 523 5.33 -3.42 14.14
CA PHE A 523 5.37 -4.63 13.34
C PHE A 523 6.60 -5.45 13.74
N SER A 524 6.38 -6.69 14.18
CA SER A 524 7.46 -7.66 14.42
C SER A 524 8.24 -7.89 13.12
N THR A 525 9.56 -7.70 13.14
CA THR A 525 10.45 -8.08 12.04
C THR A 525 10.93 -9.53 12.14
N LEU A 526 10.50 -10.26 13.18
CA LEU A 526 11.05 -11.56 13.54
C LEU A 526 10.24 -12.75 13.00
N ASP A 527 8.96 -12.54 12.68
CA ASP A 527 8.08 -13.58 12.16
C ASP A 527 7.56 -13.19 10.78
N ALA A 528 7.92 -13.98 9.76
CA ALA A 528 7.46 -13.82 8.38
C ALA A 528 6.02 -14.34 8.17
N GLU A 529 5.32 -14.67 9.25
CA GLU A 529 3.94 -15.13 9.26
C GLU A 529 3.10 -14.12 10.06
N GLU A 530 2.10 -13.56 9.38
CA GLU A 530 1.17 -12.52 9.87
C GLU A 530 1.84 -11.28 10.47
N LYS A 531 1.87 -10.20 9.68
CA LYS A 531 2.24 -8.84 10.11
C LYS A 531 1.21 -8.25 11.08
N ALA A 532 0.87 -8.94 12.16
CA ALA A 532 0.07 -8.35 13.22
C ALA A 532 0.95 -7.34 13.96
N ALA A 533 0.59 -6.06 13.87
CA ALA A 533 1.21 -5.05 14.71
C ALA A 533 0.89 -5.36 16.18
N THR A 534 1.87 -5.22 17.06
CA THR A 534 1.70 -5.41 18.49
C THR A 534 1.63 -4.05 19.17
N PRO A 535 0.59 -3.77 19.99
CA PRO A 535 0.53 -2.54 20.76
C PRO A 535 1.60 -2.56 21.84
N MET A 536 2.40 -1.50 21.91
CA MET A 536 3.47 -1.32 22.89
C MET A 536 3.64 0.14 23.28
N ILE A 537 4.53 0.42 24.23
CA ILE A 537 4.88 1.79 24.60
C ILE A 537 6.29 2.09 24.08
N ARG A 538 6.47 3.25 23.44
CA ARG A 538 7.77 3.76 22.98
C ARG A 538 7.92 5.24 23.32
N GLU A 539 9.15 5.72 23.28
CA GLU A 539 9.42 7.16 23.37
C GLU A 539 8.70 7.88 22.22
N CYS A 540 8.04 8.99 22.55
CA CYS A 540 7.32 9.79 21.56
C CYS A 540 8.32 10.41 20.57
N HIS A 541 8.31 9.98 19.31
CA HIS A 541 9.22 10.52 18.28
C HIS A 541 8.60 11.64 17.45
N GLY A 542 7.27 11.77 17.47
CA GLY A 542 6.56 12.87 16.81
C GLY A 542 6.64 12.84 15.28
N GLU A 543 6.92 11.67 14.69
CA GLU A 543 6.93 11.46 13.23
C GLU A 543 5.59 10.89 12.73
N GLY A 544 4.65 10.63 13.65
CA GLY A 544 3.37 9.98 13.38
C GLY A 544 3.52 8.48 13.13
N GLY A 545 2.92 7.96 12.05
CA GLY A 545 2.99 6.53 11.71
C GLY A 545 2.46 5.61 12.82
N GLY A 546 3.33 4.73 13.35
CA GLY A 546 3.02 3.76 14.42
C GLY A 546 2.39 4.36 15.68
N GLN A 547 2.70 5.62 15.97
CA GLN A 547 2.20 6.36 17.13
C GLN A 547 0.91 7.16 16.86
N THR A 548 0.33 7.09 15.65
CA THR A 548 -0.89 7.86 15.33
C THR A 548 -2.15 7.02 15.54
N TRP A 549 -3.04 7.49 16.41
CA TRP A 549 -4.32 6.83 16.71
C TRP A 549 -5.49 7.72 16.33
N VAL A 550 -6.56 7.11 15.84
CA VAL A 550 -7.86 7.73 15.59
C VAL A 550 -8.77 7.32 16.74
N ILE A 551 -9.32 8.31 17.44
CA ILE A 551 -10.21 8.10 18.58
C ILE A 551 -11.60 8.56 18.18
N ALA A 552 -12.50 7.61 17.99
CA ALA A 552 -13.90 7.89 17.66
C ALA A 552 -14.76 7.75 18.91
N GLU A 553 -15.45 8.82 19.31
CA GLU A 553 -16.42 8.82 20.40
C GLU A 553 -17.84 8.53 19.85
N ALA A 554 -18.53 7.55 20.41
CA ALA A 554 -19.89 7.22 20.01
C ALA A 554 -20.87 8.39 20.25
N ALA A 555 -21.88 8.57 19.39
CA ALA A 555 -23.02 9.44 19.73
C ALA A 555 -23.67 8.95 21.01
N ALA A 556 -24.24 9.90 21.75
CA ALA A 556 -24.96 9.64 22.97
C ALA A 556 -26.13 8.66 22.73
N ALA A 557 -25.91 7.37 22.93
CA ALA A 557 -26.97 6.42 23.18
C ALA A 557 -27.41 6.61 24.64
N SER A 558 -28.72 6.77 24.84
CA SER A 558 -29.51 6.61 26.08
C SER A 558 -28.75 6.61 27.42
N ALA A 559 -29.21 7.44 28.36
CA ALA A 559 -28.69 7.73 29.70
C ALA A 559 -28.32 6.54 30.63
N THR A 560 -28.41 5.29 30.17
CA THR A 560 -28.04 4.07 30.90
C THR A 560 -26.56 3.70 30.84
N SER A 561 -25.73 4.38 30.02
CA SER A 561 -24.27 4.17 29.96
C SER A 561 -23.44 5.13 30.83
N ALA A 562 -24.09 6.06 31.54
CA ALA A 562 -23.45 7.10 32.35
C ALA A 562 -22.76 6.61 33.63
N ASP A 563 -22.89 5.32 33.98
CA ASP A 563 -22.48 4.78 35.28
C ASP A 563 -20.96 4.51 35.42
N ARG A 564 -20.15 4.79 34.38
CA ARG A 564 -18.69 4.50 34.38
C ARG A 564 -17.79 5.64 33.86
N GLY A 565 -18.25 6.89 33.96
CA GLY A 565 -17.35 8.05 33.91
C GLY A 565 -16.90 8.56 32.53
N GLY A 566 -17.52 8.15 31.43
CA GLY A 566 -17.22 8.72 30.10
C GLY A 566 -17.99 8.06 28.95
N ARG A 567 -18.05 8.73 27.79
CA ARG A 567 -18.62 8.15 26.55
C ARG A 567 -17.75 7.00 26.05
N PRO A 568 -18.35 5.92 25.49
CA PRO A 568 -17.58 4.87 24.86
C PRO A 568 -16.85 5.42 23.63
N LEU A 569 -15.60 5.04 23.50
CA LEU A 569 -14.69 5.40 22.41
C LEU A 569 -13.97 4.17 21.88
N VAL A 570 -13.55 4.27 20.63
CA VAL A 570 -12.74 3.26 19.95
C VAL A 570 -11.37 3.86 19.64
N LEU A 571 -10.31 3.14 20.00
CA LEU A 571 -8.91 3.47 19.69
C LEU A 571 -8.53 2.74 18.41
N ALA A 572 -8.78 3.36 17.28
CA ALA A 572 -8.52 2.82 15.95
C ALA A 572 -7.18 3.27 15.41
N ARG A 573 -6.64 2.47 14.49
CA ARG A 573 -5.49 2.78 13.69
C ARG A 573 -5.90 3.00 12.26
N SER A 574 -4.98 3.66 11.57
CA SER A 574 -5.12 4.02 10.18
C SER A 574 -5.17 2.77 9.27
N ASP A 575 -4.57 1.65 9.69
CA ASP A 575 -4.60 0.35 9.00
C ASP A 575 -5.90 -0.46 9.21
N GLY A 576 -6.92 0.12 9.84
CA GLY A 576 -8.20 -0.54 10.12
C GLY A 576 -8.17 -1.49 11.31
N SER A 577 -7.07 -1.54 12.06
CA SER A 577 -7.00 -2.27 13.34
C SER A 577 -7.42 -1.40 14.52
N CYS A 578 -8.01 -2.01 15.54
CA CYS A 578 -8.49 -1.38 16.77
C CYS A 578 -7.81 -2.01 17.97
N LEU A 579 -7.57 -1.21 19.02
CA LEU A 579 -7.04 -1.69 20.29
C LEU A 579 -8.05 -2.62 20.96
N HIS A 580 -7.66 -3.88 21.12
CA HIS A 580 -8.52 -4.95 21.57
C HIS A 580 -7.97 -5.57 22.86
N TYR A 581 -8.86 -5.82 23.83
CA TYR A 581 -8.50 -6.53 25.06
C TYR A 581 -9.52 -7.63 25.40
N ASN A 582 -9.08 -8.87 25.38
CA ASN A 582 -9.92 -10.06 25.62
C ASN A 582 -9.87 -10.57 27.08
N ASN A 583 -9.56 -9.70 28.05
CA ASN A 583 -9.29 -10.04 29.46
C ASN A 583 -8.00 -10.84 29.74
N GLN A 584 -7.27 -11.27 28.72
CA GLN A 584 -5.99 -11.96 28.89
C GLN A 584 -4.85 -11.19 28.25
N GLN A 585 -5.05 -10.70 27.03
CA GLN A 585 -4.02 -10.09 26.21
C GLN A 585 -4.53 -8.82 25.56
N LEU A 586 -3.67 -7.80 25.54
CA LEU A 586 -3.84 -6.59 24.74
C LEU A 586 -3.26 -6.84 23.35
N SER A 587 -4.06 -6.63 22.31
CA SER A 587 -3.67 -6.85 20.92
C SER A 587 -4.31 -5.82 19.99
N LEU A 588 -3.92 -5.87 18.72
CA LEU A 588 -4.61 -5.18 17.64
C LEU A 588 -5.43 -6.20 16.86
N ALA A 589 -6.70 -5.89 16.63
CA ALA A 589 -7.62 -6.72 15.86
C ALA A 589 -8.37 -5.85 14.84
N PRO A 590 -8.87 -6.40 13.72
CA PRO A 590 -9.72 -5.65 12.79
C PRO A 590 -10.86 -4.95 13.54
N CYS A 591 -11.07 -3.66 13.26
CA CYS A 591 -12.16 -2.91 13.86
C CYS A 591 -13.51 -3.53 13.49
N GLN A 592 -14.43 -3.63 14.44
CA GLN A 592 -15.77 -4.17 14.23
C GLN A 592 -16.81 -3.06 14.20
N ASP A 593 -17.76 -3.14 13.27
CA ASP A 593 -18.83 -2.14 13.14
C ASP A 593 -19.76 -2.12 14.37
N THR A 594 -20.03 -0.92 14.85
CA THR A 594 -20.92 -0.67 16.01
C THR A 594 -22.40 -0.61 15.65
N ASP A 595 -22.75 -0.72 14.36
CA ASP A 595 -24.10 -0.46 13.83
C ASP A 595 -25.18 -1.42 14.35
N ASN A 596 -24.80 -2.55 14.95
CA ASN A 596 -25.75 -3.55 15.46
C ASN A 596 -25.84 -3.65 16.99
N GLY A 597 -25.41 -2.62 17.75
CA GLY A 597 -25.85 -2.35 19.13
C GLY A 597 -25.57 -3.39 20.25
N GLU A 598 -25.27 -4.66 19.96
CA GLU A 598 -25.31 -5.74 20.97
C GLU A 598 -24.29 -6.87 20.72
N GLY A 599 -23.24 -6.64 19.93
CA GLY A 599 -22.16 -7.62 19.75
C GLY A 599 -21.22 -7.71 20.97
N SER A 600 -21.04 -8.91 21.54
CA SER A 600 -20.06 -9.20 22.62
C SER A 600 -18.63 -8.78 22.27
N LEU A 601 -18.24 -8.90 20.99
CA LEU A 601 -16.88 -8.56 20.52
C LEU A 601 -16.64 -7.05 20.33
N ALA A 602 -17.65 -6.26 19.96
CA ALA A 602 -17.55 -4.80 19.90
C ALA A 602 -17.22 -4.19 21.29
N ARG A 603 -17.68 -4.85 22.36
CA ARG A 603 -17.36 -4.45 23.74
C ARG A 603 -15.91 -4.68 24.13
N LEU A 604 -15.18 -5.58 23.45
CA LEU A 604 -13.76 -5.85 23.69
C LEU A 604 -12.83 -4.81 23.02
N GLN A 605 -13.37 -4.02 22.11
CA GLN A 605 -12.69 -2.90 21.45
C GLN A 605 -13.15 -1.53 21.97
N SER A 606 -14.09 -1.54 22.93
CA SER A 606 -14.68 -0.34 23.53
C SER A 606 -13.90 0.08 24.77
N TRP A 607 -13.59 1.37 24.82
CA TRP A 607 -12.90 2.01 25.93
C TRP A 607 -13.72 3.24 26.38
N CYS A 608 -13.49 3.73 27.59
CA CYS A 608 -14.05 4.97 28.11
C CYS A 608 -12.89 5.83 28.61
N TYR A 609 -12.88 7.12 28.26
CA TYR A 609 -11.93 8.05 28.83
C TYR A 609 -12.57 8.83 29.97
N GLU A 610 -11.92 8.83 31.13
CA GLU A 610 -12.32 9.61 32.30
C GLU A 610 -11.44 10.88 32.38
N PRO A 611 -11.93 12.06 31.98
CA PRO A 611 -11.08 13.23 31.76
C PRO A 611 -10.40 13.76 33.03
N LEU A 612 -11.12 13.74 34.18
CA LEU A 612 -10.62 14.28 35.45
C LEU A 612 -9.42 13.48 35.98
N LYS A 613 -9.47 12.16 35.86
CA LYS A 613 -8.40 11.26 36.31
C LYS A 613 -7.45 10.87 35.18
N ARG A 614 -7.73 11.30 33.94
CA ARG A 614 -6.98 10.99 32.72
C ARG A 614 -6.83 9.49 32.47
N ARG A 615 -7.85 8.68 32.75
CA ARG A 615 -7.78 7.21 32.67
C ARG A 615 -8.49 6.68 31.42
N LEU A 616 -7.90 5.67 30.78
CA LEU A 616 -8.55 4.87 29.75
C LEU A 616 -9.02 3.55 30.35
N ILE A 617 -10.34 3.36 30.38
CA ILE A 617 -11.01 2.23 31.03
C ILE A 617 -11.59 1.33 29.95
N HIS A 618 -11.23 0.05 29.94
CA HIS A 618 -11.82 -0.92 29.04
C HIS A 618 -13.28 -1.20 29.42
N SER A 619 -14.22 -0.96 28.50
CA SER A 619 -15.66 -0.93 28.82
C SER A 619 -16.18 -2.29 29.32
N ALA A 620 -15.71 -3.40 28.76
CA ALA A 620 -16.18 -4.73 29.15
C ALA A 620 -15.61 -5.20 30.51
N SER A 621 -14.36 -4.85 30.83
CA SER A 621 -13.66 -5.38 32.01
C SER A 621 -13.59 -4.41 33.19
N GLY A 622 -13.82 -3.12 32.96
CA GLY A 622 -13.64 -2.07 33.96
C GLY A 622 -12.19 -1.85 34.38
N ARG A 623 -11.22 -2.41 33.64
CA ARG A 623 -9.78 -2.30 33.92
C ARG A 623 -9.16 -1.15 33.13
N CYS A 624 -8.10 -0.57 33.66
CA CYS A 624 -7.43 0.59 33.09
C CYS A 624 -6.23 0.20 32.23
N LEU A 625 -6.07 0.85 31.09
CA LEU A 625 -4.83 0.81 30.31
C LEU A 625 -3.74 1.54 31.11
N ALA A 626 -2.59 0.91 31.30
CA ALA A 626 -1.51 1.44 32.12
C ALA A 626 -0.14 1.16 31.51
N VAL A 627 0.80 2.05 31.84
CA VAL A 627 2.23 1.81 31.64
C VAL A 627 2.81 1.23 32.93
N LEU A 628 3.44 0.07 32.80
CA LEU A 628 4.11 -0.66 33.87
C LEU A 628 5.61 -0.35 33.81
N HIS A 629 6.13 0.29 34.85
CA HIS A 629 7.54 0.65 34.97
C HIS A 629 8.00 0.42 36.41
N SER A 630 9.18 -0.16 36.58
CA SER A 630 9.82 -0.33 37.90
C SER A 630 11.31 -0.04 37.77
N ALA A 631 11.96 0.25 38.90
CA ALA A 631 13.41 0.49 38.93
C ALA A 631 14.23 -0.71 38.38
N ALA A 632 13.65 -1.92 38.38
CA ALA A 632 14.26 -3.14 37.86
C ALA A 632 13.97 -3.43 36.37
N VAL A 633 13.05 -2.68 35.73
CA VAL A 633 12.65 -2.87 34.33
C VAL A 633 13.01 -1.61 33.52
N PRO A 634 14.12 -1.63 32.76
CA PRO A 634 14.65 -0.43 32.10
C PRO A 634 13.77 0.10 30.96
N VAL A 635 12.85 -0.72 30.44
CA VAL A 635 11.93 -0.35 29.36
C VAL A 635 10.49 -0.50 29.84
N PRO A 636 9.70 0.60 29.92
CA PRO A 636 8.30 0.52 30.33
C PRO A 636 7.50 -0.42 29.43
N ARG A 637 6.49 -1.07 29.98
CA ARG A 637 5.62 -2.01 29.27
C ARG A 637 4.18 -1.56 29.30
N LEU A 638 3.42 -1.91 28.28
CA LEU A 638 1.99 -1.65 28.22
C LEU A 638 1.20 -2.79 28.86
N GLY A 639 0.15 -2.49 29.62
CA GLY A 639 -0.70 -3.51 30.24
C GLY A 639 -2.10 -2.99 30.59
N VAL A 640 -2.98 -3.91 31.02
CA VAL A 640 -4.35 -3.61 31.46
C VAL A 640 -4.55 -4.08 32.91
N ILE A 641 -4.60 -3.14 33.84
CA ILE A 641 -4.60 -3.38 35.30
C ILE A 641 -5.90 -2.93 35.96
N ALA A 642 -6.13 -3.31 37.22
CA ALA A 642 -7.25 -2.76 37.98
C ALA A 642 -7.12 -1.23 38.08
N CYS A 643 -8.20 -0.49 37.83
CA CYS A 643 -8.20 0.95 37.99
C CYS A 643 -7.95 1.30 39.46
N ARG A 644 -6.86 2.01 39.73
CA ARG A 644 -6.54 2.55 41.07
C ARG A 644 -6.90 4.02 41.12
N ASP A 645 -7.43 4.48 42.24
CA ASP A 645 -7.58 5.90 42.52
C ASP A 645 -6.25 6.44 43.05
N GLY A 646 -5.79 7.55 42.47
CA GLY A 646 -4.47 8.12 42.76
C GLY A 646 -4.35 8.81 44.12
N GLU A 647 -5.37 8.72 44.98
CA GLU A 647 -5.36 9.25 46.34
C GLU A 647 -5.18 8.09 47.32
N GLY A 648 -3.99 7.98 47.89
CA GLY A 648 -3.81 7.17 49.09
C GLY A 648 -4.54 7.86 50.24
N GLU A 649 -5.54 7.20 50.82
CA GLU A 649 -5.86 7.44 52.22
C GLU A 649 -4.57 7.22 53.02
N GLN A 650 -4.15 8.25 53.75
CA GLN A 650 -3.08 8.23 54.76
C GLN A 650 -1.65 8.02 54.23
N GLY A 651 -0.99 9.12 53.84
CA GLY A 651 0.36 9.44 54.32
C GLY A 651 1.54 8.49 54.05
N GLN A 652 1.41 7.46 53.20
CA GLN A 652 2.53 6.59 52.82
C GLN A 652 3.13 7.02 51.48
N ARG A 653 4.45 7.22 51.47
CA ARG A 653 5.26 7.44 50.26
C ARG A 653 4.93 6.36 49.22
N LYS A 654 4.54 6.79 48.02
CA LYS A 654 4.41 5.94 46.83
C LYS A 654 5.71 5.14 46.67
N SER A 655 5.63 3.82 46.60
CA SER A 655 6.74 3.01 46.09
C SER A 655 7.03 3.45 44.66
N ASP A 656 8.30 3.55 44.30
CA ASP A 656 8.82 3.99 42.99
C ASP A 656 8.38 3.14 41.77
N ASP A 657 7.41 2.22 41.94
CA ASP A 657 7.03 1.18 40.99
C ASP A 657 5.69 1.43 40.27
N ASP A 658 5.04 2.59 40.43
CA ASP A 658 3.64 2.79 40.00
C ASP A 658 3.44 4.14 39.26
N PHE A 659 4.11 4.29 38.11
CA PHE A 659 3.95 5.46 37.24
C PHE A 659 3.37 5.05 35.87
N GLY A 660 2.13 5.47 35.56
CA GLY A 660 1.61 5.29 34.18
C GLY A 660 0.10 5.16 33.97
N LEU A 661 -0.76 5.65 34.86
CA LEU A 661 -2.22 5.58 34.69
C LEU A 661 -2.86 6.78 33.99
N ALA A 662 -2.10 7.87 33.79
CA ALA A 662 -2.60 9.10 33.22
C ALA A 662 -2.25 9.21 31.73
N TRP A 663 -3.28 9.30 30.88
CA TRP A 663 -3.20 9.42 29.43
C TRP A 663 -3.71 10.78 28.97
N GLU A 664 -3.01 11.37 28.02
CA GLU A 664 -3.45 12.57 27.29
C GLU A 664 -3.94 12.16 25.91
N LEU A 665 -5.23 12.40 25.66
CA LEU A 665 -5.82 12.21 24.35
C LEU A 665 -5.35 13.31 23.39
N PRO A 666 -5.20 13.01 22.09
CA PRO A 666 -4.97 14.03 21.08
C PRO A 666 -6.13 15.03 21.02
N GLU A 667 -5.82 16.22 20.48
CA GLU A 667 -6.81 17.25 20.23
C GLU A 667 -7.88 16.77 19.22
N PRO A 668 -9.14 17.24 19.36
CA PRO A 668 -10.18 17.00 18.37
C PRO A 668 -9.73 17.44 16.98
N LEU A 669 -10.16 16.70 15.97
CA LEU A 669 -9.98 17.07 14.59
C LEU A 669 -11.02 18.13 14.23
N ASP A 670 -10.57 19.37 14.08
CA ASP A 670 -11.39 20.43 13.49
C ASP A 670 -11.32 20.31 11.96
N LEU A 671 -12.41 19.82 11.37
CA LEU A 671 -12.59 19.71 9.92
C LEU A 671 -13.22 20.97 9.30
N SER A 672 -13.48 22.00 10.11
CA SER A 672 -14.11 23.26 9.66
C SER A 672 -13.11 24.36 9.31
N ASP A 673 -11.81 24.18 9.62
CA ASP A 673 -10.77 25.15 9.30
C ASP A 673 -10.19 24.89 7.90
N ASP A 674 -10.59 25.69 6.92
CA ASP A 674 -10.06 25.66 5.55
C ASP A 674 -8.79 26.53 5.38
N ARG A 675 -8.26 27.15 6.45
CA ARG A 675 -7.14 28.08 6.32
C ARG A 675 -5.85 27.35 5.89
N PRO A 676 -5.09 27.90 4.93
CA PRO A 676 -3.77 27.36 4.61
C PRO A 676 -2.88 27.44 5.85
N VAL A 677 -2.21 26.34 6.19
CA VAL A 677 -1.21 26.34 7.26
C VAL A 677 -0.11 27.30 6.82
N ALA A 678 -0.05 28.48 7.45
CA ALA A 678 1.02 29.43 7.18
C ALA A 678 2.36 28.72 7.39
N SER A 679 3.25 28.80 6.41
CA SER A 679 4.64 28.36 6.54
C SER A 679 5.26 29.12 7.70
N GLY A 680 5.27 28.50 8.89
CA GLY A 680 5.62 29.16 10.14
C GLY A 680 4.56 29.08 11.26
N ALA A 681 3.59 28.15 11.20
CA ALA A 681 2.79 27.83 12.37
C ALA A 681 3.70 27.37 13.52
N SER A 682 3.93 28.28 14.46
CA SER A 682 4.60 28.03 15.72
C SER A 682 3.98 26.80 16.37
N VAL A 683 4.81 25.81 16.68
CA VAL A 683 4.56 24.81 17.71
C VAL A 683 3.89 25.54 18.89
N PRO A 684 2.72 25.11 19.41
CA PRO A 684 2.19 25.70 20.63
C PRO A 684 3.28 25.59 21.70
N PRO A 685 3.65 26.69 22.36
CA PRO A 685 4.82 26.69 23.23
C PRO A 685 4.64 25.65 24.32
N LEU A 686 5.66 24.82 24.52
CA LEU A 686 5.86 24.03 25.73
C LEU A 686 5.77 25.00 26.92
N SER A 687 4.62 25.06 27.58
CA SER A 687 4.47 25.80 28.83
C SER A 687 5.18 25.01 29.92
N ILE A 688 6.50 25.18 30.01
CA ILE A 688 7.27 24.80 31.19
C ILE A 688 6.95 25.85 32.24
N SER A 689 6.02 25.53 33.15
CA SER A 689 5.83 26.30 34.38
C SER A 689 7.05 26.06 35.28
N GLY A 690 8.09 26.85 35.10
CA GLY A 690 9.22 26.96 36.03
C GLY A 690 9.12 28.27 36.78
N ASP A 691 8.52 28.25 37.96
CA ASP A 691 8.48 29.41 38.84
C ASP A 691 9.67 29.35 39.83
N LYS A 692 10.46 30.45 39.79
CA LYS A 692 11.31 31.03 40.84
C LYS A 692 12.76 30.53 41.08
N ALA A 693 13.67 31.41 40.64
CA ALA A 693 14.60 32.22 41.45
C ALA A 693 15.90 31.62 42.00
N ALA A 694 17.03 32.16 41.50
CA ALA A 694 18.15 32.81 42.23
C ALA A 694 19.26 33.13 41.20
N ALA A 695 19.46 34.37 40.77
CA ALA A 695 20.34 35.38 41.39
C ALA A 695 21.80 34.90 41.60
N HIS A 696 22.67 35.11 40.61
CA HIS A 696 23.70 36.17 40.66
C HIS A 696 24.38 36.37 39.30
#